data_AF-A0A267TFA3-F1
#
_entry.id   AF-A0A267TFA3-F1
#
_cell.length_a   1.000
_cell.length_b   1.000
_cell.length_c   1.000
_cell.angle_alpha   90.00
_cell.angle_beta   90.00
_cell.angle_gamma   90.00
#
_symmetry.space_group_name_H-M   'P 1'
#
loop_
_entity.id
_entity.type
_entity.pdbx_description
1 polymer ?
#
loop_
_entity_poly.entity_id
_entity_poly.type
_entity_poly.pdbx_seq_one_letter_code
_entity_poly.pdbx_strand_id
1 'polypeptide(L)'
;MDYETLNTEGKLYALLVGINNYPVGVSPLQGCVNDVEEMNKLLNNSFQRLSPQIVSLTNEQATRQNIIDAFRTHLCQATINDSVLFYYSGHGSRENAPQEFWKEFPTHKNETLVCYDSRLAGGFDLADKELAVLISEVAKQNPHIVVCLDCCHAGSGTRDSIDLVRVKQVEKEGSRRGLEQYIDGFYSKQLQSTGKIDVPLSKHILLAACQENERAYETSANRGLFTLTLQNCLKDVQSLSYSDLFNRIAVYVREKESRQHPNVEFLGGFNPHVLFLTGTETDRVDTFPITYDSESRSWRAQRGNIHGLAIEYNTPATIWIFSSNTTSFTEKHLFTKGKITGVQMLDSIVIPEATLDNQQQYVGVLIDGNKKYATIYSGVPIDDLSVLSEYLCVEKAFADYWVLQSGNLVQVIHRTSQKIIIEKEHLFEINQVLRDIVRWENIKQLNNPKSRLRKEEIEFSLAVEEQSFVGDDIQLILDQNESGEVIPKHYTLSVANNAKVELYFKVIFVSPLYGIIELGNSTIPANETGVIVEKRLGFYKEQYADNESNCLFKLIVSTKEIDLSFFIQENFSINKDYSQTKSIEDSQIRSGKFLDEFDPETNPSFDWMAKDLKLRLVKNNATIGKEDIVLADGSLIFKAHQSFQAKVSLSSLYHPSREIGNESLLKSSITINSLAILNLSPQSKSVEQKQQIELEEIEGEVNADNPLILAIQNQEILPNEIVLPVMVNGDQVVVIGSSKALGNNESEVYIERLPEINTGEKRTKSLGRAIKFCLMKLVFKTAPESYFALNWVDYEQTKPVRTNLNLSQKITEAKNIVLFIHGIIGDTEGMIPFAQRLVKPTEDSKAKYDLVLTFDYECLNTPIEKIAENLAIVLSEHGIDGNTDKKLTIVTHSMGGLVSRVLIEKLGKASLVKKLIMAGTPNGGSLFGNAPSYISMTTDVLTLGLSSALVAPYLAWAGGLIVALKKSSMLTVTLEQMKRNSDLINSLYIQNDPHVPYYILAGNIDLYNPNSEEDSWFDKLCKRLVLGVGNLFHEGKQHDIAVYTKDIMKVNSNRQPQVTSQEVGCPHIFYFDEPQSKEILYQWLEV
;
A
#
# COMPACT_ATOMS: atom_id res chain seq x y z
N MET A 1 -30.42 13.62 5.41
CA MET A 1 -31.39 14.16 4.43
C MET A 1 -32.76 13.58 4.73
N ASP A 2 -33.81 14.40 4.69
CA ASP A 2 -35.20 13.93 4.76
C ASP A 2 -35.56 13.26 3.43
N TYR A 3 -35.98 11.99 3.48
CA TYR A 3 -36.22 11.12 2.31
C TYR A 3 -37.47 11.48 1.49
N GLU A 4 -38.18 12.56 1.82
CA GLU A 4 -39.39 13.00 1.10
C GLU A 4 -39.10 13.66 -0.26
N THR A 5 -37.83 13.91 -0.62
CA THR A 5 -37.44 14.58 -1.87
C THR A 5 -36.55 13.76 -2.81
N LEU A 6 -36.64 12.42 -2.80
CA LEU A 6 -36.06 11.60 -3.87
C LEU A 6 -36.98 11.62 -5.10
N ASN A 7 -36.82 12.65 -5.92
CA ASN A 7 -37.52 12.81 -7.20
C ASN A 7 -36.87 11.89 -8.25
N THR A 8 -37.23 10.61 -8.27
CA THR A 8 -36.82 9.68 -9.34
C THR A 8 -37.82 9.78 -10.50
N GLU A 9 -37.45 10.42 -11.60
CA GLU A 9 -38.31 10.62 -12.79
C GLU A 9 -38.57 9.34 -13.63
N GLY A 10 -38.09 8.17 -13.18
CA GLY A 10 -38.17 6.88 -13.87
C GLY A 10 -39.46 6.10 -13.66
N LYS A 11 -39.89 5.33 -14.67
CA LYS A 11 -41.03 4.42 -14.60
C LYS A 11 -40.62 3.00 -14.19
N LEU A 12 -41.53 2.25 -13.59
CA LEU A 12 -41.41 0.82 -13.32
C LEU A 12 -42.22 0.02 -14.35
N TYR A 13 -41.57 -0.78 -15.18
CA TYR A 13 -42.23 -1.77 -16.05
C TYR A 13 -42.20 -3.13 -15.36
N ALA A 14 -43.35 -3.61 -14.90
CA ALA A 14 -43.46 -4.89 -14.20
C ALA A 14 -44.26 -5.92 -15.01
N LEU A 15 -43.74 -7.15 -15.09
CA LEU A 15 -44.44 -8.33 -15.58
C LEU A 15 -44.60 -9.31 -14.42
N LEU A 16 -45.84 -9.52 -13.98
CA LEU A 16 -46.19 -10.40 -12.86
C LEU A 16 -46.88 -11.66 -13.39
N VAL A 17 -46.31 -12.83 -13.13
CA VAL A 17 -46.80 -14.12 -13.64
C VAL A 17 -47.13 -15.04 -12.48
N GLY A 18 -48.35 -15.60 -12.48
CA GLY A 18 -48.86 -16.42 -11.36
C GLY A 18 -49.73 -17.56 -11.85
N ILE A 19 -49.34 -18.80 -11.57
CA ILE A 19 -50.06 -19.97 -12.10
C ILE A 19 -50.47 -20.89 -10.95
N ASN A 20 -51.78 -20.95 -10.70
CA ASN A 20 -52.40 -21.91 -9.78
C ASN A 20 -52.92 -23.13 -10.54
N ASN A 21 -53.65 -22.88 -11.62
CA ASN A 21 -54.36 -23.89 -12.37
C ASN A 21 -53.52 -24.32 -13.57
N TYR A 22 -52.96 -25.52 -13.48
CA TYR A 22 -52.25 -26.13 -14.60
C TYR A 22 -53.14 -27.15 -15.32
N PRO A 23 -52.98 -27.32 -16.65
CA PRO A 23 -53.58 -28.42 -17.40
C PRO A 23 -53.07 -29.81 -16.96
N VAL A 24 -53.57 -30.85 -17.62
CA VAL A 24 -53.26 -32.26 -17.33
C VAL A 24 -51.74 -32.49 -17.18
N GLY A 25 -51.35 -33.20 -16.11
CA GLY A 25 -49.96 -33.61 -15.86
C GLY A 25 -49.20 -32.77 -14.85
N VAL A 26 -49.82 -31.74 -14.26
CA VAL A 26 -49.24 -30.89 -13.21
C VAL A 26 -50.25 -30.71 -12.07
N SER A 27 -49.78 -30.80 -10.82
CA SER A 27 -50.62 -30.55 -9.65
C SER A 27 -51.00 -29.06 -9.54
N PRO A 28 -52.23 -28.72 -9.12
CA PRO A 28 -52.60 -27.33 -8.93
C PRO A 28 -51.96 -26.73 -7.67
N LEU A 29 -51.62 -25.45 -7.73
CA LEU A 29 -51.18 -24.58 -6.64
C LEU A 29 -52.33 -23.67 -6.20
N GLN A 30 -52.19 -23.00 -5.04
CA GLN A 30 -53.27 -22.16 -4.50
C GLN A 30 -52.86 -20.72 -4.20
N GLY A 31 -51.57 -20.45 -4.05
CA GLY A 31 -51.06 -19.15 -3.64
C GLY A 31 -50.44 -18.29 -4.72
N CYS A 32 -50.11 -18.82 -5.90
CA CYS A 32 -49.41 -18.09 -6.95
C CYS A 32 -50.20 -16.92 -7.55
N VAL A 33 -51.51 -17.08 -7.73
CA VAL A 33 -52.36 -15.97 -8.20
C VAL A 33 -52.50 -14.89 -7.11
N ASN A 34 -52.68 -15.29 -5.85
CA ASN A 34 -52.73 -14.37 -4.72
C ASN A 34 -51.41 -13.60 -4.56
N ASP A 35 -50.28 -14.27 -4.79
CA ASP A 35 -48.97 -13.65 -4.79
C ASP A 35 -48.84 -12.52 -5.83
N VAL A 36 -49.34 -12.75 -7.05
CA VAL A 36 -49.39 -11.73 -8.11
C VAL A 36 -50.31 -10.57 -7.71
N GLU A 37 -51.49 -10.85 -7.18
CA GLU A 37 -52.43 -9.80 -6.74
C GLU A 37 -51.84 -8.93 -5.65
N GLU A 38 -51.19 -9.53 -4.65
CA GLU A 38 -50.59 -8.80 -3.54
C GLU A 38 -49.32 -8.07 -3.95
N MET A 39 -48.54 -8.61 -4.89
CA MET A 39 -47.41 -7.88 -5.48
C MET A 39 -47.89 -6.68 -6.28
N ASN A 40 -48.96 -6.83 -7.07
CA ASN A 40 -49.59 -5.73 -7.79
C ASN A 40 -50.04 -4.61 -6.83
N LYS A 41 -50.69 -4.96 -5.72
CA LYS A 41 -51.06 -4.01 -4.66
C LYS A 41 -49.84 -3.33 -4.03
N LEU A 42 -48.80 -4.08 -3.70
CA LEU A 42 -47.56 -3.51 -3.13
C LEU A 42 -46.95 -2.47 -4.08
N LEU A 43 -46.81 -2.79 -5.37
CA LEU A 43 -46.23 -1.87 -6.35
C LEU A 43 -47.09 -0.61 -6.52
N ASN A 44 -48.41 -0.77 -6.65
CA ASN A 44 -49.32 0.36 -6.82
C ASN A 44 -49.53 1.21 -5.56
N ASN A 45 -49.28 0.68 -4.36
CA ASN A 45 -49.47 1.43 -3.12
C ASN A 45 -48.15 2.01 -2.61
N SER A 46 -47.11 1.19 -2.58
CA SER A 46 -45.82 1.54 -1.98
C SER A 46 -44.80 2.02 -3.01
N PHE A 47 -45.03 1.90 -4.32
CA PHE A 47 -44.06 2.35 -5.33
C PHE A 47 -44.69 3.31 -6.36
N GLN A 48 -45.71 4.07 -5.95
CA GLN A 48 -46.42 5.04 -6.80
C GLN A 48 -45.49 6.06 -7.47
N ARG A 49 -44.40 6.45 -6.80
CA ARG A 49 -43.40 7.38 -7.34
C ARG A 49 -42.74 6.89 -8.62
N LEU A 50 -42.71 5.57 -8.85
CA LEU A 50 -42.15 4.95 -10.05
C LEU A 50 -43.20 4.80 -11.16
N SER A 51 -44.39 5.41 -11.04
CA SER A 51 -45.48 5.32 -12.03
C SER A 51 -45.67 3.90 -12.63
N PRO A 52 -45.94 2.86 -11.80
CA PRO A 52 -45.87 1.46 -12.22
C PRO A 52 -46.74 1.15 -13.45
N GLN A 53 -46.12 0.56 -14.48
CA GLN A 53 -46.75 -0.01 -15.66
C GLN A 53 -46.74 -1.54 -15.51
N ILE A 54 -47.86 -2.11 -15.07
CA ILE A 54 -47.94 -3.52 -14.65
C ILE A 54 -48.74 -4.34 -15.67
N VAL A 55 -48.13 -5.41 -16.18
CA VAL A 55 -48.81 -6.48 -16.92
C VAL A 55 -48.86 -7.72 -16.03
N SER A 56 -50.04 -8.29 -15.83
CA SER A 56 -50.21 -9.53 -15.06
C SER A 56 -50.73 -10.64 -15.94
N LEU A 57 -50.05 -11.80 -15.93
CA LEU A 57 -50.47 -13.01 -16.64
C LEU A 57 -50.76 -14.09 -15.61
N THR A 58 -52.02 -14.53 -15.52
CA THR A 58 -52.42 -15.58 -14.57
C THR A 58 -53.03 -16.79 -15.25
N ASN A 59 -52.77 -17.98 -14.71
CA ASN A 59 -53.32 -19.26 -15.19
C ASN A 59 -53.27 -19.39 -16.72
N GLU A 60 -54.41 -19.49 -17.41
CA GLU A 60 -54.54 -19.71 -18.86
C GLU A 60 -53.85 -18.63 -19.70
N GLN A 61 -53.63 -17.44 -19.13
CA GLN A 61 -52.94 -16.33 -19.80
C GLN A 61 -51.42 -16.48 -19.73
N ALA A 62 -50.89 -17.22 -18.75
CA ALA A 62 -49.45 -17.40 -18.53
C ALA A 62 -48.87 -18.52 -19.41
N THR A 63 -49.17 -18.47 -20.71
CA THR A 63 -48.54 -19.35 -21.71
C THR A 63 -47.10 -18.91 -21.94
N ARG A 64 -46.24 -19.84 -22.38
CA ARG A 64 -44.84 -19.54 -22.69
C ARG A 64 -44.73 -18.41 -23.72
N GLN A 65 -45.58 -18.42 -24.74
CA GLN A 65 -45.57 -17.37 -25.77
C GLN A 65 -45.99 -16.01 -25.21
N ASN A 66 -47.04 -15.94 -24.36
CA ASN A 66 -47.48 -14.67 -23.79
C ASN A 66 -46.43 -14.06 -22.86
N ILE A 67 -45.66 -14.89 -22.13
CA ILE A 67 -44.54 -14.40 -21.31
C ILE A 67 -43.45 -13.82 -22.22
N ILE A 68 -43.06 -14.52 -23.28
CA ILE A 68 -42.08 -14.04 -24.28
C ILE A 68 -42.54 -12.71 -24.91
N ASP A 69 -43.80 -12.63 -25.32
CA ASP A 69 -44.38 -11.44 -25.93
C ASP A 69 -44.42 -10.28 -24.93
N ALA A 70 -44.73 -10.53 -23.66
CA ALA A 70 -44.70 -9.50 -22.63
C ALA A 70 -43.28 -8.98 -22.35
N PHE A 71 -42.24 -9.81 -22.38
CA PHE A 71 -40.86 -9.31 -22.34
C PHE A 71 -40.59 -8.32 -23.48
N ARG A 72 -40.92 -8.72 -24.71
CA ARG A 72 -40.60 -7.96 -25.93
C ARG A 72 -41.44 -6.71 -26.14
N THR A 73 -42.72 -6.79 -25.81
CA THR A 73 -43.68 -5.71 -26.07
C THR A 73 -43.86 -4.78 -24.88
N HIS A 74 -43.58 -5.22 -23.65
CA HIS A 74 -43.74 -4.43 -22.43
C HIS A 74 -42.41 -4.10 -21.76
N LEU A 75 -41.62 -5.11 -21.35
CA LEU A 75 -40.38 -4.84 -20.58
C LEU A 75 -39.29 -4.14 -21.41
N CYS A 76 -39.18 -4.44 -22.71
CA CYS A 76 -38.24 -3.76 -23.61
C CYS A 76 -38.57 -2.28 -23.88
N GLN A 77 -39.67 -1.74 -23.37
CA GLN A 77 -39.96 -0.30 -23.42
C GLN A 77 -39.16 0.50 -22.39
N ALA A 78 -38.61 -0.15 -21.36
CA ALA A 78 -37.84 0.49 -20.32
C ALA A 78 -36.54 1.09 -20.86
N THR A 79 -36.21 2.30 -20.41
CA THR A 79 -35.00 3.06 -20.76
C THR A 79 -34.02 3.13 -19.58
N ILE A 80 -32.87 3.77 -19.77
CA ILE A 80 -31.80 3.92 -18.76
C ILE A 80 -32.28 4.46 -17.39
N ASN A 81 -33.36 5.26 -17.37
CA ASN A 81 -33.90 5.84 -16.13
C ASN A 81 -35.00 4.98 -15.50
N ASP A 82 -35.45 3.92 -16.17
CA ASP A 82 -36.56 3.08 -15.76
C ASP A 82 -36.09 1.84 -15.02
N SER A 83 -37.01 1.23 -14.26
CA SER A 83 -36.80 -0.07 -13.62
C SER A 83 -37.68 -1.14 -14.25
N VAL A 84 -37.16 -2.36 -14.31
CA VAL A 84 -37.86 -3.54 -14.82
C VAL A 84 -37.98 -4.56 -13.69
N LEU A 85 -39.19 -5.10 -13.51
CA LEU A 85 -39.44 -6.22 -12.61
C LEU A 85 -40.09 -7.37 -13.38
N PHE A 86 -39.39 -8.50 -13.48
CA PHE A 86 -40.00 -9.78 -13.85
C PHE A 86 -40.24 -10.59 -12.58
N TYR A 87 -41.50 -10.87 -12.27
CA TYR A 87 -41.92 -11.64 -11.11
C TYR A 87 -42.68 -12.88 -11.55
N TYR A 88 -42.26 -14.05 -11.07
CA TYR A 88 -42.90 -15.33 -11.37
C TYR A 88 -43.19 -16.09 -10.07
N SER A 89 -44.43 -16.58 -9.91
CA SER A 89 -44.83 -17.52 -8.86
C SER A 89 -45.55 -18.72 -9.51
N GLY A 90 -45.02 -19.91 -9.32
CA GLY A 90 -45.52 -21.13 -9.98
C GLY A 90 -44.59 -22.32 -9.78
N HIS A 91 -44.83 -23.39 -10.52
CA HIS A 91 -43.95 -24.56 -10.56
C HIS A 91 -42.63 -24.27 -11.29
N GLY A 92 -41.54 -24.80 -10.73
CA GLY A 92 -40.26 -24.97 -11.42
C GLY A 92 -39.97 -26.45 -11.71
N SER A 93 -39.11 -26.70 -12.69
CA SER A 93 -38.72 -28.03 -13.16
C SER A 93 -37.27 -28.04 -13.65
N ARG A 94 -36.74 -29.23 -13.96
CA ARG A 94 -35.45 -29.45 -14.62
C ARG A 94 -35.62 -30.28 -15.87
N GLU A 95 -34.77 -30.07 -16.86
CA GLU A 95 -34.64 -30.95 -18.03
C GLU A 95 -33.19 -31.04 -18.50
N ASN A 96 -32.85 -32.03 -19.33
CA ASN A 96 -31.48 -32.20 -19.81
C ASN A 96 -31.10 -31.09 -20.81
N ALA A 97 -29.97 -30.43 -20.57
CA ALA A 97 -29.41 -29.45 -21.48
C ALA A 97 -28.68 -30.13 -22.66
N PRO A 98 -28.69 -29.53 -23.86
CA PRO A 98 -27.81 -29.92 -24.96
C PRO A 98 -26.33 -29.96 -24.54
N GLN A 99 -25.58 -30.89 -25.13
CA GLN A 99 -24.17 -31.14 -24.85
C GLN A 99 -23.30 -29.91 -25.08
N GLU A 100 -23.71 -29.06 -26.01
CA GLU A 100 -23.06 -27.81 -26.35
C GLU A 100 -23.01 -26.83 -25.16
N PHE A 101 -23.89 -26.97 -24.15
CA PHE A 101 -23.86 -26.20 -22.91
C PHE A 101 -23.01 -26.84 -21.79
N TRP A 102 -22.60 -28.11 -21.92
CA TRP A 102 -21.99 -28.84 -20.78
C TRP A 102 -20.64 -28.29 -20.34
N LYS A 103 -19.91 -27.62 -21.26
CA LYS A 103 -18.63 -26.99 -20.95
C LYS A 103 -18.77 -25.87 -19.92
N GLU A 104 -19.88 -25.15 -19.96
CA GLU A 104 -20.15 -23.98 -19.09
C GLU A 104 -21.05 -24.34 -17.89
N PHE A 105 -21.79 -25.45 -17.96
CA PHE A 105 -22.77 -25.86 -16.95
C PHE A 105 -22.57 -27.33 -16.53
N PRO A 106 -21.79 -27.59 -15.45
CA PRO A 106 -21.40 -28.93 -15.00
C PRO A 106 -22.57 -29.86 -14.61
N THR A 107 -23.74 -29.29 -14.31
CA THR A 107 -24.94 -30.06 -13.95
C THR A 107 -25.63 -30.69 -15.17
N HIS A 108 -25.25 -30.27 -16.40
CA HIS A 108 -25.81 -30.74 -17.68
C HIS A 108 -27.34 -30.58 -17.80
N LYS A 109 -27.94 -29.68 -17.00
CA LYS A 109 -29.39 -29.47 -16.92
C LYS A 109 -29.77 -28.01 -17.20
N ASN A 110 -30.98 -27.81 -17.70
CA ASN A 110 -31.68 -26.53 -17.70
C ASN A 110 -32.57 -26.47 -16.45
N GLU A 111 -32.54 -25.34 -15.76
CA GLU A 111 -33.61 -24.96 -14.82
C GLU A 111 -34.74 -24.31 -15.61
N THR A 112 -36.00 -24.66 -15.32
CA THR A 112 -37.12 -24.24 -16.15
C THR A 112 -38.33 -23.73 -15.36
N LEU A 113 -38.99 -22.70 -15.90
CA LEU A 113 -40.28 -22.20 -15.40
C LEU A 113 -41.42 -22.91 -16.14
N VAL A 114 -42.28 -23.59 -15.39
CA VAL A 114 -43.42 -24.33 -15.95
C VAL A 114 -44.56 -23.35 -16.25
N CYS A 115 -44.72 -23.02 -17.51
CA CYS A 115 -45.81 -22.18 -18.03
C CYS A 115 -47.13 -22.97 -18.06
N TYR A 116 -48.26 -22.28 -18.30
CA TYR A 116 -49.56 -22.94 -18.36
C TYR A 116 -49.64 -24.03 -19.44
N ASP A 117 -49.06 -23.77 -20.61
CA ASP A 117 -49.06 -24.66 -21.78
C ASP A 117 -47.87 -25.63 -21.83
N SER A 118 -46.96 -25.59 -20.84
CA SER A 118 -45.72 -26.37 -20.77
C SER A 118 -45.87 -27.88 -20.90
N ARG A 119 -47.03 -28.43 -20.52
CA ARG A 119 -47.31 -29.88 -20.56
C ARG A 119 -48.36 -30.25 -21.62
N LEU A 120 -48.83 -29.29 -22.41
CA LEU A 120 -49.64 -29.58 -23.60
C LEU A 120 -48.76 -30.17 -24.71
N ALA A 121 -49.37 -30.83 -25.69
CA ALA A 121 -48.65 -31.44 -26.80
C ALA A 121 -47.82 -30.39 -27.56
N GLY A 122 -46.50 -30.58 -27.63
CA GLY A 122 -45.56 -29.64 -28.25
C GLY A 122 -45.18 -28.42 -27.38
N GLY A 123 -45.69 -28.37 -26.14
CA GLY A 123 -45.34 -27.34 -25.16
C GLY A 123 -43.95 -27.55 -24.57
N PHE A 124 -43.26 -26.43 -24.30
CA PHE A 124 -41.96 -26.40 -23.64
C PHE A 124 -42.04 -25.50 -22.41
N ASP A 125 -41.23 -25.83 -21.40
CA ASP A 125 -40.98 -24.88 -20.32
C ASP A 125 -40.15 -23.71 -20.84
N LEU A 126 -40.25 -22.56 -20.17
CA LEU A 126 -39.33 -21.47 -20.39
C LEU A 126 -38.02 -21.80 -19.66
N ALA A 127 -36.96 -22.10 -20.40
CA ALA A 127 -35.67 -22.44 -19.80
C ALA A 127 -34.91 -21.19 -19.34
N ASP A 128 -34.10 -21.32 -18.29
CA ASP A 128 -33.15 -20.32 -17.80
C ASP A 128 -32.31 -19.67 -18.92
N LYS A 129 -31.82 -20.47 -19.89
CA LYS A 129 -31.08 -19.96 -21.06
C LYS A 129 -31.95 -19.07 -21.96
N GLU A 130 -33.24 -19.37 -22.10
CA GLU A 130 -34.18 -18.51 -22.84
C GLU A 130 -34.49 -17.23 -22.08
N LEU A 131 -34.61 -17.32 -20.75
CA LEU A 131 -34.77 -16.16 -19.89
C LEU A 131 -33.53 -15.25 -19.98
N ALA A 132 -32.32 -15.80 -20.06
CA ALA A 132 -31.09 -15.02 -20.26
C ALA A 132 -31.12 -14.23 -21.58
N VAL A 133 -31.61 -14.84 -22.67
CA VAL A 133 -31.82 -14.15 -23.96
C VAL A 133 -32.82 -13.00 -23.81
N LEU A 134 -33.98 -13.26 -23.19
CA LEU A 134 -35.02 -12.24 -22.99
C LEU A 134 -34.54 -11.07 -22.11
N ILE A 135 -33.81 -11.35 -21.03
CA ILE A 135 -33.21 -10.32 -20.17
C ILE A 135 -32.17 -9.52 -20.97
N SER A 136 -31.37 -10.16 -21.83
CA SER A 136 -30.41 -9.46 -22.68
C SER A 136 -31.08 -8.54 -23.71
N GLU A 137 -32.29 -8.88 -24.18
CA GLU A 137 -33.07 -8.00 -25.05
C GLU A 137 -33.51 -6.73 -24.30
N VAL A 138 -33.97 -6.87 -23.05
CA VAL A 138 -34.33 -5.74 -22.18
C VAL A 138 -33.09 -4.90 -21.83
N ALA A 139 -31.97 -5.54 -21.52
CA ALA A 139 -30.73 -4.89 -21.11
C ALA A 139 -30.09 -4.01 -22.21
N LYS A 140 -30.52 -4.11 -23.47
CA LYS A 140 -30.04 -3.24 -24.57
C LYS A 140 -30.24 -1.75 -24.30
N GLN A 141 -31.29 -1.39 -23.56
CA GLN A 141 -31.58 -0.01 -23.17
C GLN A 141 -31.01 0.34 -21.78
N ASN A 142 -30.32 -0.61 -21.15
CA ASN A 142 -29.69 -0.51 -19.84
C ASN A 142 -30.60 -0.03 -18.68
N PRO A 143 -31.86 -0.50 -18.54
CA PRO A 143 -32.69 -0.19 -17.38
C PRO A 143 -32.19 -0.91 -16.11
N HIS A 144 -32.75 -0.57 -14.95
CA HIS A 144 -32.50 -1.28 -13.69
C HIS A 144 -33.34 -2.58 -13.61
N ILE A 145 -32.73 -3.75 -13.83
CA ILE A 145 -33.45 -5.02 -14.02
C ILE A 145 -33.47 -5.87 -12.75
N VAL A 146 -34.66 -6.31 -12.36
CA VAL A 146 -34.94 -7.17 -11.20
C VAL A 146 -35.74 -8.39 -11.64
N VAL A 147 -35.27 -9.58 -11.26
CA VAL A 147 -35.96 -10.85 -11.46
C VAL A 147 -36.28 -11.45 -10.10
N CYS A 148 -37.52 -11.89 -9.91
CA CYS A 148 -37.99 -12.51 -8.68
C CYS A 148 -38.71 -13.83 -9.01
N LEU A 149 -38.19 -14.94 -8.53
CA LEU A 149 -38.70 -16.29 -8.81
C LEU A 149 -39.15 -16.98 -7.52
N ASP A 150 -40.47 -17.13 -7.33
CA ASP A 150 -41.09 -17.91 -6.25
C ASP A 150 -41.52 -19.30 -6.75
N CYS A 151 -40.52 -20.14 -7.01
CA CYS A 151 -40.65 -21.52 -7.51
C CYS A 151 -39.51 -22.42 -7.01
N CYS A 152 -39.66 -23.76 -7.07
CA CYS A 152 -38.60 -24.71 -6.71
C CYS A 152 -37.58 -24.93 -7.84
N HIS A 153 -36.34 -25.26 -7.46
CA HIS A 153 -35.35 -25.90 -8.33
C HIS A 153 -35.22 -27.36 -7.87
N ALA A 154 -35.60 -28.32 -8.72
CA ALA A 154 -36.04 -29.66 -8.30
C ALA A 154 -35.08 -30.45 -7.36
N GLY A 155 -35.58 -30.85 -6.16
CA GLY A 155 -34.90 -31.68 -5.14
C GLY A 155 -35.76 -32.81 -4.53
N SER A 156 -35.13 -33.95 -4.21
CA SER A 156 -35.72 -35.29 -3.94
C SER A 156 -36.56 -35.40 -2.65
N GLY A 157 -37.58 -36.27 -2.67
CA GLY A 157 -38.60 -36.35 -1.62
C GLY A 157 -38.27 -37.16 -0.38
N THR A 158 -38.53 -36.57 0.78
CA THR A 158 -38.94 -37.27 2.01
C THR A 158 -39.87 -36.38 2.83
N ARG A 159 -40.63 -37.01 3.73
CA ARG A 159 -41.83 -36.50 4.44
C ARG A 159 -41.52 -35.37 5.42
N ASP A 160 -42.35 -34.33 5.38
CA ASP A 160 -42.20 -33.14 6.20
C ASP A 160 -43.49 -32.80 6.96
N SER A 161 -43.34 -32.53 8.26
CA SER A 161 -44.40 -32.21 9.21
C SER A 161 -44.50 -30.71 9.52
N ILE A 162 -45.75 -30.26 9.68
CA ILE A 162 -46.29 -29.00 10.28
C ILE A 162 -46.53 -27.80 9.32
N ASP A 163 -47.80 -27.36 9.29
CA ASP A 163 -48.47 -26.15 8.74
C ASP A 163 -48.19 -25.61 7.32
N LEU A 164 -47.32 -26.23 6.53
CA LEU A 164 -47.11 -25.93 5.11
C LEU A 164 -47.81 -26.97 4.22
N VAL A 165 -48.57 -26.52 3.22
CA VAL A 165 -49.60 -27.35 2.56
C VAL A 165 -49.13 -27.93 1.22
N ARG A 166 -48.27 -27.23 0.45
CA ARG A 166 -47.87 -27.61 -0.93
C ARG A 166 -46.44 -27.20 -1.31
N VAL A 167 -45.84 -27.96 -2.24
CA VAL A 167 -44.49 -27.76 -2.81
C VAL A 167 -44.60 -27.33 -4.28
N LYS A 168 -43.86 -26.29 -4.69
CA LYS A 168 -43.87 -25.73 -6.05
C LYS A 168 -42.94 -26.44 -7.05
N GLN A 169 -43.04 -27.78 -7.18
CA GLN A 169 -42.19 -28.60 -8.07
C GLN A 169 -42.97 -29.57 -8.98
N VAL A 170 -42.50 -29.80 -10.20
CA VAL A 170 -42.96 -30.87 -11.12
C VAL A 170 -41.75 -31.53 -11.79
N GLU A 171 -41.74 -32.86 -11.90
CA GLU A 171 -40.70 -33.59 -12.64
C GLU A 171 -41.02 -33.70 -14.13
N LYS A 172 -40.01 -33.52 -15.00
CA LYS A 172 -40.08 -33.80 -16.43
C LYS A 172 -39.07 -34.90 -16.76
N GLU A 173 -39.55 -36.14 -16.94
CA GLU A 173 -38.67 -37.26 -17.29
C GLU A 173 -38.08 -37.10 -18.70
N GLY A 174 -36.75 -37.17 -18.79
CA GLY A 174 -36.03 -37.68 -19.97
C GLY A 174 -36.02 -36.89 -21.28
N SER A 175 -36.80 -35.81 -21.46
CA SER A 175 -36.81 -35.07 -22.72
C SER A 175 -35.62 -34.10 -22.83
N ARG A 176 -34.74 -34.29 -23.82
CA ARG A 176 -33.70 -33.33 -24.21
C ARG A 176 -34.24 -32.46 -25.33
N ARG A 177 -34.28 -31.13 -25.13
CA ARG A 177 -34.63 -30.19 -26.21
C ARG A 177 -33.45 -29.96 -27.15
N GLY A 178 -33.71 -29.77 -28.44
CA GLY A 178 -32.70 -29.37 -29.43
C GLY A 178 -32.41 -27.87 -29.37
N LEU A 179 -31.27 -27.42 -29.92
CA LEU A 179 -30.87 -26.00 -29.94
C LEU A 179 -31.86 -25.12 -30.73
N GLU A 180 -32.53 -25.69 -31.72
CA GLU A 180 -33.57 -25.06 -32.53
C GLU A 180 -34.89 -24.82 -31.78
N GLN A 181 -35.09 -25.50 -30.64
CA GLN A 181 -36.30 -25.41 -29.82
C GLN A 181 -36.20 -24.31 -28.75
N TYR A 182 -35.01 -23.72 -28.56
CA TYR A 182 -34.86 -22.50 -27.79
C TYR A 182 -35.46 -21.31 -28.56
N ILE A 183 -35.80 -20.24 -27.84
CA ILE A 183 -36.43 -19.04 -28.37
C ILE A 183 -35.81 -18.60 -29.72
N ASP A 184 -36.65 -18.54 -30.75
CA ASP A 184 -36.30 -18.20 -32.14
C ASP A 184 -35.13 -18.98 -32.77
N GLY A 185 -34.79 -20.15 -32.22
CA GLY A 185 -33.60 -20.91 -32.58
C GLY A 185 -32.29 -20.16 -32.30
N PHE A 186 -32.27 -19.25 -31.32
CA PHE A 186 -31.17 -18.33 -31.03
C PHE A 186 -29.80 -19.04 -30.97
N TYR A 187 -29.70 -20.09 -30.15
CA TYR A 187 -28.43 -20.82 -29.97
C TYR A 187 -28.03 -21.66 -31.18
N SER A 188 -29.00 -22.20 -31.93
CA SER A 188 -28.72 -22.88 -33.21
C SER A 188 -28.13 -21.90 -34.23
N LYS A 189 -28.70 -20.70 -34.34
CA LYS A 189 -28.20 -19.63 -35.21
C LYS A 189 -26.83 -19.11 -34.74
N GLN A 190 -26.65 -18.94 -33.42
CA GLN A 190 -25.37 -18.51 -32.83
C GLN A 190 -24.27 -19.51 -33.19
N LEU A 191 -24.48 -20.80 -32.91
CA LEU A 191 -23.52 -21.86 -33.22
C LEU A 191 -23.17 -21.91 -34.73
N GLN A 192 -24.16 -21.75 -35.62
CA GLN A 192 -23.93 -21.68 -37.06
C GLN A 192 -23.09 -20.46 -37.49
N SER A 193 -23.24 -19.33 -36.79
CA SER A 193 -22.60 -18.06 -37.15
C SER A 193 -21.20 -17.86 -36.55
N THR A 194 -20.97 -18.30 -35.31
CA THR A 194 -19.74 -18.03 -34.54
C THR A 194 -18.92 -19.29 -34.26
N GLY A 195 -19.47 -20.48 -34.49
CA GLY A 195 -18.83 -21.75 -34.13
C GLY A 195 -18.78 -22.03 -32.62
N LYS A 196 -19.33 -21.15 -31.78
CA LYS A 196 -19.44 -21.33 -30.32
C LYS A 196 -20.82 -20.94 -29.80
N ILE A 197 -21.27 -21.60 -28.73
CA ILE A 197 -22.44 -21.18 -27.96
C ILE A 197 -21.95 -20.32 -26.80
N ASP A 198 -22.66 -19.23 -26.53
CA ASP A 198 -22.35 -18.29 -25.46
C ASP A 198 -23.68 -17.79 -24.88
N VAL A 199 -23.92 -18.04 -23.59
CA VAL A 199 -25.16 -17.61 -22.92
C VAL A 199 -25.06 -16.13 -22.56
N PRO A 200 -25.98 -15.26 -23.02
CA PRO A 200 -25.90 -13.83 -22.74
C PRO A 200 -25.90 -13.52 -21.23
N LEU A 201 -24.90 -12.77 -20.78
CA LEU A 201 -24.84 -12.23 -19.42
C LEU A 201 -25.22 -10.74 -19.44
N SER A 202 -26.15 -10.34 -18.58
CA SER A 202 -26.67 -8.96 -18.50
C SER A 202 -26.66 -8.46 -17.05
N LYS A 203 -26.53 -7.15 -16.86
CA LYS A 203 -26.54 -6.52 -15.53
C LYS A 203 -27.94 -6.59 -14.89
N HIS A 204 -28.16 -7.50 -13.96
CA HIS A 204 -29.44 -7.66 -13.26
C HIS A 204 -29.29 -8.37 -11.91
N ILE A 205 -30.33 -8.31 -11.08
CA ILE A 205 -30.44 -9.11 -9.86
C ILE A 205 -31.51 -10.19 -10.02
N LEU A 206 -31.22 -11.38 -9.51
CA LEU A 206 -32.17 -12.48 -9.35
C LEU A 206 -32.40 -12.73 -7.85
N LEU A 207 -33.66 -12.69 -7.41
CA LEU A 207 -34.10 -13.12 -6.10
C LEU A 207 -34.92 -14.41 -6.26
N ALA A 208 -34.43 -15.53 -5.74
CA ALA A 208 -35.10 -16.82 -5.81
C ALA A 208 -35.58 -17.30 -4.44
N ALA A 209 -36.69 -18.02 -4.42
CA ALA A 209 -37.33 -18.47 -3.17
C ALA A 209 -36.57 -19.56 -2.42
N CYS A 210 -35.76 -20.37 -3.10
CA CYS A 210 -34.98 -21.45 -2.50
C CYS A 210 -33.69 -21.71 -3.30
N GLN A 211 -32.75 -22.47 -2.74
CA GLN A 211 -31.55 -22.93 -3.44
C GLN A 211 -31.86 -23.99 -4.51
N GLU A 212 -30.86 -24.28 -5.35
CA GLU A 212 -30.96 -25.23 -6.48
C GLU A 212 -31.48 -26.64 -6.11
N ASN A 213 -31.28 -27.09 -4.87
CA ASN A 213 -31.65 -28.45 -4.44
C ASN A 213 -32.78 -28.45 -3.39
N GLU A 214 -33.44 -27.32 -3.21
CA GLU A 214 -34.42 -27.09 -2.16
C GLU A 214 -35.83 -26.84 -2.70
N ARG A 215 -36.77 -26.64 -1.79
CA ARG A 215 -38.19 -26.46 -2.09
C ARG A 215 -38.68 -25.09 -1.66
N ALA A 216 -39.47 -24.46 -2.52
CA ALA A 216 -40.31 -23.33 -2.20
C ALA A 216 -41.70 -23.81 -1.76
N TYR A 217 -42.18 -23.30 -0.63
CA TYR A 217 -43.42 -23.72 0.02
C TYR A 217 -44.54 -22.68 -0.05
N GLU A 218 -45.79 -23.16 -0.08
CA GLU A 218 -46.99 -22.36 0.16
C GLU A 218 -47.42 -22.41 1.62
N THR A 219 -47.72 -21.24 2.18
CA THR A 219 -48.26 -21.07 3.54
C THR A 219 -49.75 -21.41 3.60
N SER A 220 -50.27 -21.67 4.80
CA SER A 220 -51.71 -21.88 5.06
C SER A 220 -52.59 -20.68 4.69
N ALA A 221 -52.00 -19.49 4.49
CA ALA A 221 -52.67 -18.30 3.99
C ALA A 221 -52.85 -18.29 2.45
N ASN A 222 -52.54 -19.40 1.75
CA ASN A 222 -52.50 -19.48 0.30
C ASN A 222 -51.59 -18.40 -0.31
N ARG A 223 -50.34 -18.33 0.16
CA ARG A 223 -49.29 -17.40 -0.30
C ARG A 223 -47.94 -18.12 -0.32
N GLY A 224 -47.07 -17.81 -1.29
CA GLY A 224 -45.68 -18.28 -1.25
C GLY A 224 -44.94 -17.73 -0.03
N LEU A 225 -44.19 -18.57 0.69
CA LEU A 225 -43.49 -18.16 1.91
C LEU A 225 -42.47 -17.04 1.64
N PHE A 226 -41.73 -17.15 0.54
CA PHE A 226 -40.79 -16.13 0.09
C PHE A 226 -41.51 -14.82 -0.25
N THR A 227 -42.54 -14.87 -1.09
CA THR A 227 -43.29 -13.66 -1.48
C THR A 227 -43.98 -12.97 -0.31
N LEU A 228 -44.59 -13.73 0.60
CA LEU A 228 -45.20 -13.17 1.82
C LEU A 228 -44.16 -12.41 2.63
N THR A 229 -42.96 -12.98 2.77
CA THR A 229 -41.87 -12.37 3.53
C THR A 229 -41.31 -11.12 2.83
N LEU A 230 -41.06 -11.21 1.52
CA LEU A 230 -40.65 -10.07 0.68
C LEU A 230 -41.62 -8.89 0.82
N GLN A 231 -42.92 -9.16 0.75
CA GLN A 231 -43.94 -8.13 0.90
C GLN A 231 -43.95 -7.51 2.30
N ASN A 232 -43.83 -8.33 3.35
CA ASN A 232 -43.79 -7.83 4.73
C ASN A 232 -42.57 -6.92 4.96
N CYS A 233 -41.42 -7.24 4.38
CA CYS A 233 -40.22 -6.41 4.48
C CYS A 233 -40.39 -5.04 3.78
N LEU A 234 -41.21 -4.98 2.71
CA LEU A 234 -41.36 -3.79 1.86
C LEU A 234 -42.63 -2.97 2.14
N LYS A 235 -43.59 -3.50 2.91
CA LYS A 235 -44.89 -2.87 3.15
C LYS A 235 -44.76 -1.47 3.79
N ASP A 236 -43.87 -1.36 4.78
CA ASP A 236 -43.69 -0.14 5.59
C ASP A 236 -42.37 0.59 5.32
N VAL A 237 -41.43 -0.02 4.58
CA VAL A 237 -40.09 0.55 4.31
C VAL A 237 -39.72 0.37 2.84
N GLN A 238 -39.80 1.46 2.07
CA GLN A 238 -39.49 1.50 0.63
C GLN A 238 -38.03 1.84 0.33
N SER A 239 -37.24 2.05 1.38
CA SER A 239 -35.85 2.55 1.32
C SER A 239 -34.84 1.49 1.75
N LEU A 240 -35.10 0.21 1.45
CA LEU A 240 -34.15 -0.87 1.71
C LEU A 240 -33.25 -1.09 0.50
N SER A 241 -31.95 -1.28 0.74
CA SER A 241 -31.05 -1.79 -0.30
C SER A 241 -31.38 -3.25 -0.62
N TYR A 242 -30.97 -3.76 -1.79
CA TYR A 242 -31.14 -5.18 -2.09
C TYR A 242 -30.45 -6.09 -1.07
N SER A 243 -29.27 -5.70 -0.60
CA SER A 243 -28.53 -6.42 0.44
C SER A 243 -29.32 -6.47 1.76
N ASP A 244 -29.84 -5.33 2.24
CA ASP A 244 -30.62 -5.28 3.48
C ASP A 244 -31.94 -6.03 3.37
N LEU A 245 -32.63 -5.85 2.24
CA LEU A 245 -33.90 -6.51 1.96
C LEU A 245 -33.73 -8.03 1.98
N PHE A 246 -32.73 -8.54 1.25
CA PHE A 246 -32.51 -9.96 1.15
C PHE A 246 -32.05 -10.57 2.47
N ASN A 247 -31.19 -9.88 3.23
CA ASN A 247 -30.79 -10.32 4.57
C ASN A 247 -32.01 -10.50 5.50
N ARG A 248 -32.95 -9.55 5.48
CA ARG A 248 -34.21 -9.67 6.23
C ARG A 248 -35.04 -10.86 5.76
N ILE A 249 -35.22 -11.00 4.44
CA ILE A 249 -36.00 -12.10 3.86
C ILE A 249 -35.43 -13.46 4.25
N ALA A 250 -34.12 -13.64 4.10
CA ALA A 250 -33.46 -14.90 4.41
C ALA A 250 -33.61 -15.27 5.89
N VAL A 251 -33.57 -14.30 6.82
CA VAL A 251 -33.80 -14.56 8.24
C VAL A 251 -35.25 -15.00 8.50
N TYR A 252 -36.24 -14.27 7.98
CA TYR A 252 -37.65 -14.55 8.24
C TYR A 252 -38.17 -15.83 7.57
N VAL A 253 -37.65 -16.18 6.38
CA VAL A 253 -38.02 -17.45 5.73
C VAL A 253 -37.51 -18.62 6.56
N ARG A 254 -36.25 -18.57 7.02
CA ARG A 254 -35.66 -19.63 7.85
C ARG A 254 -36.34 -19.82 9.20
N GLU A 255 -36.79 -18.72 9.81
CA GLU A 255 -37.56 -18.80 11.07
C GLU A 255 -38.85 -19.62 10.90
N LYS A 256 -39.46 -19.55 9.71
CA LYS A 256 -40.73 -20.24 9.41
C LYS A 256 -40.54 -21.63 8.82
N GLU A 257 -39.48 -21.83 8.03
CA GLU A 257 -39.17 -23.09 7.36
C GLU A 257 -37.66 -23.22 7.19
N SER A 258 -37.04 -24.09 7.98
CA SER A 258 -35.59 -24.28 7.98
C SER A 258 -35.05 -24.97 6.73
N ARG A 259 -35.91 -25.60 5.90
CA ARG A 259 -35.51 -26.28 4.65
C ARG A 259 -35.68 -25.41 3.40
N GLN A 260 -36.06 -24.12 3.57
CA GLN A 260 -36.16 -23.17 2.47
C GLN A 260 -35.16 -22.03 2.69
N HIS A 261 -34.10 -22.00 1.88
CA HIS A 261 -33.09 -20.96 1.91
C HIS A 261 -33.23 -20.08 0.67
N PRO A 262 -33.79 -18.87 0.79
CA PRO A 262 -33.82 -17.92 -0.32
C PRO A 262 -32.43 -17.73 -0.91
N ASN A 263 -32.37 -17.50 -2.22
CA ASN A 263 -31.13 -17.25 -2.95
C ASN A 263 -31.13 -15.87 -3.63
N VAL A 264 -29.97 -15.24 -3.74
CA VAL A 264 -29.78 -14.00 -4.50
C VAL A 264 -28.55 -14.10 -5.39
N GLU A 265 -28.70 -13.69 -6.64
CA GLU A 265 -27.61 -13.59 -7.60
C GLU A 265 -27.51 -12.17 -8.15
N PHE A 266 -26.30 -11.63 -8.14
CA PHE A 266 -25.97 -10.32 -8.72
C PHE A 266 -25.16 -10.56 -9.99
N LEU A 267 -25.77 -10.33 -11.15
CA LEU A 267 -25.23 -10.71 -12.45
C LEU A 267 -24.77 -9.46 -13.20
N GLY A 268 -23.65 -9.57 -13.93
CA GLY A 268 -23.12 -8.50 -14.79
C GLY A 268 -22.75 -7.20 -14.04
N GLY A 269 -22.15 -7.30 -12.85
CA GLY A 269 -21.71 -6.13 -12.06
C GLY A 269 -22.86 -5.34 -11.42
N PHE A 270 -23.97 -5.99 -11.07
CA PHE A 270 -25.09 -5.34 -10.37
C PHE A 270 -24.69 -4.89 -8.95
N ASN A 271 -24.98 -3.62 -8.58
CA ASN A 271 -24.67 -3.07 -7.26
C ASN A 271 -25.75 -3.47 -6.23
N PRO A 272 -25.44 -4.28 -5.20
CA PRO A 272 -26.42 -4.74 -4.21
C PRO A 272 -26.83 -3.66 -3.19
N HIS A 273 -26.14 -2.53 -3.14
CA HIS A 273 -26.34 -1.44 -2.18
C HIS A 273 -27.24 -0.32 -2.71
N VAL A 274 -27.98 -0.56 -3.80
CA VAL A 274 -29.01 0.35 -4.31
C VAL A 274 -30.38 -0.01 -3.75
N LEU A 275 -31.23 1.00 -3.63
CA LEU A 275 -32.60 0.88 -3.15
C LEU A 275 -33.48 0.05 -4.09
N PHE A 276 -34.30 -0.83 -3.50
CA PHE A 276 -35.20 -1.73 -4.23
C PHE A 276 -36.05 -0.98 -5.27
N LEU A 277 -36.02 -1.49 -6.52
CA LEU A 277 -36.72 -0.99 -7.72
C LEU A 277 -36.40 0.43 -8.17
N THR A 278 -35.34 1.07 -7.65
CA THR A 278 -35.10 2.49 -7.94
C THR A 278 -33.72 2.78 -8.51
N GLY A 279 -32.79 1.81 -8.41
CA GLY A 279 -31.40 1.99 -8.82
C GLY A 279 -30.64 3.08 -8.06
N THR A 280 -31.28 3.75 -7.09
CA THR A 280 -30.70 4.86 -6.32
C THR A 280 -29.79 4.29 -5.23
N GLU A 281 -28.53 4.70 -5.15
CA GLU A 281 -27.69 4.29 -4.01
C GLU A 281 -28.21 4.92 -2.72
N THR A 282 -28.04 4.18 -1.64
CA THR A 282 -28.36 4.71 -0.32
C THR A 282 -27.18 5.56 0.16
N ASP A 283 -27.44 6.82 0.55
CA ASP A 283 -26.52 7.60 1.41
C ASP A 283 -26.48 7.10 2.86
N ARG A 284 -27.00 5.88 3.12
CA ARG A 284 -27.18 5.41 4.49
C ARG A 284 -25.84 4.98 5.06
N VAL A 285 -25.61 5.54 6.25
CA VAL A 285 -24.83 4.95 7.34
C VAL A 285 -24.84 3.43 7.23
N ASP A 286 -23.66 2.80 7.17
CA ASP A 286 -23.47 1.36 7.07
C ASP A 286 -24.25 0.62 8.17
N THR A 287 -25.47 0.18 7.85
CA THR A 287 -26.36 -0.50 8.80
C THR A 287 -26.24 -2.00 8.66
N PHE A 288 -26.44 -2.73 9.76
CA PHE A 288 -26.41 -4.18 9.76
C PHE A 288 -27.45 -4.74 10.74
N PRO A 289 -28.03 -5.91 10.45
CA PRO A 289 -29.01 -6.51 11.34
C PRO A 289 -28.37 -6.96 12.66
N ILE A 290 -29.13 -6.78 13.74
CA ILE A 290 -28.86 -7.31 15.07
C ILE A 290 -29.97 -8.30 15.42
N THR A 291 -29.59 -9.56 15.62
CA THR A 291 -30.51 -10.69 15.86
C THR A 291 -30.15 -11.39 17.17
N TYR A 292 -31.14 -11.93 17.87
CA TYR A 292 -30.89 -12.73 19.06
C TYR A 292 -30.63 -14.19 18.66
N ASP A 293 -29.50 -14.74 19.08
CA ASP A 293 -29.19 -16.16 18.94
C ASP A 293 -29.67 -16.89 20.21
N SER A 294 -30.68 -17.75 20.04
CA SER A 294 -31.30 -18.51 21.13
C SER A 294 -30.39 -19.57 21.74
N GLU A 295 -29.43 -20.10 20.97
CA GLU A 295 -28.54 -21.17 21.40
C GLU A 295 -27.40 -20.61 22.25
N SER A 296 -26.71 -19.58 21.73
CA SER A 296 -25.65 -18.90 22.49
C SER A 296 -26.18 -17.90 23.53
N ARG A 297 -27.50 -17.63 23.52
CA ARG A 297 -28.18 -16.65 24.38
C ARG A 297 -27.53 -15.27 24.30
N SER A 298 -27.17 -14.85 23.10
CA SER A 298 -26.44 -13.60 22.85
C SER A 298 -27.01 -12.84 21.65
N TRP A 299 -26.84 -11.53 21.64
CA TRP A 299 -27.17 -10.73 20.46
C TRP A 299 -26.01 -10.80 19.46
N ARG A 300 -26.33 -10.99 18.18
CA ARG A 300 -25.36 -11.11 17.08
C ARG A 300 -25.56 -9.96 16.11
N ALA A 301 -24.48 -9.25 15.79
CA ALA A 301 -24.41 -8.31 14.68
C ALA A 301 -23.86 -9.06 13.46
N GLN A 302 -24.51 -8.94 12.30
CA GLN A 302 -24.00 -9.48 11.03
C GLN A 302 -22.86 -8.61 10.45
N ARG A 303 -21.88 -8.33 11.30
CA ARG A 303 -20.64 -7.60 11.03
C ARG A 303 -19.53 -8.29 11.81
N GLY A 304 -18.45 -8.62 11.12
CA GLY A 304 -17.31 -9.40 11.62
C GLY A 304 -15.99 -8.88 11.07
N ASN A 305 -14.93 -9.68 11.17
CA ASN A 305 -13.58 -9.28 10.79
C ASN A 305 -13.43 -8.93 9.30
N ILE A 306 -14.14 -9.64 8.42
CA ILE A 306 -14.14 -9.33 6.98
C ILE A 306 -14.73 -7.95 6.65
N HIS A 307 -15.49 -7.39 7.59
CA HIS A 307 -16.10 -6.07 7.47
C HIS A 307 -15.24 -4.96 8.11
N GLY A 308 -14.00 -5.26 8.47
CA GLY A 308 -13.04 -4.32 9.05
C GLY A 308 -13.07 -4.22 10.57
N LEU A 309 -13.80 -5.09 11.29
CA LEU A 309 -13.77 -5.15 12.75
C LEU A 309 -12.57 -5.98 13.21
N ALA A 310 -11.58 -5.41 13.90
CA ALA A 310 -10.47 -6.24 14.36
C ALA A 310 -10.83 -7.14 15.55
N ILE A 311 -10.17 -8.29 15.63
CA ILE A 311 -10.36 -9.32 16.66
C ILE A 311 -9.64 -8.95 17.99
N GLU A 312 -8.68 -8.02 17.95
CA GLU A 312 -7.67 -7.80 19.01
C GLU A 312 -7.59 -6.38 19.58
N TYR A 313 -8.69 -5.63 19.66
CA TYR A 313 -8.64 -4.34 20.37
C TYR A 313 -8.90 -4.45 21.87
N ASN A 314 -8.15 -3.66 22.65
CA ASN A 314 -8.40 -3.43 24.08
C ASN A 314 -9.72 -2.70 24.34
N THR A 315 -10.26 -1.98 23.34
CA THR A 315 -11.54 -1.26 23.40
C THR A 315 -12.54 -1.86 22.40
N PRO A 316 -13.72 -2.31 22.86
CA PRO A 316 -14.77 -2.83 21.97
C PRO A 316 -15.40 -1.70 21.15
N ALA A 317 -15.79 -2.01 19.90
CA ALA A 317 -16.45 -1.04 19.03
C ALA A 317 -17.85 -0.67 19.56
N THR A 318 -18.22 0.59 19.45
CA THR A 318 -19.50 1.15 19.86
C THR A 318 -20.48 1.20 18.69
N ILE A 319 -21.70 0.77 18.97
CA ILE A 319 -22.80 0.78 18.01
C ILE A 319 -24.01 1.54 18.55
N TRP A 320 -24.77 2.09 17.64
CA TRP A 320 -26.14 2.52 17.86
C TRP A 320 -27.09 1.43 17.42
N ILE A 321 -28.12 1.18 18.22
CA ILE A 321 -29.13 0.15 18.00
C ILE A 321 -30.47 0.84 17.81
N PHE A 322 -31.18 0.48 16.75
CA PHE A 322 -32.47 1.03 16.34
C PHE A 322 -33.50 -0.09 16.18
N SER A 323 -34.78 0.24 16.24
CA SER A 323 -35.83 -0.73 15.87
C SER A 323 -35.76 -1.03 14.37
N SER A 324 -36.13 -2.24 13.96
CA SER A 324 -36.06 -2.71 12.56
C SER A 324 -36.88 -1.89 11.55
N ASN A 325 -37.88 -1.15 12.03
CA ASN A 325 -38.72 -0.24 11.22
C ASN A 325 -38.15 1.19 11.11
N THR A 326 -37.01 1.48 11.75
CA THR A 326 -36.41 2.83 11.74
C THR A 326 -35.85 3.16 10.36
N THR A 327 -36.19 4.36 9.86
CA THR A 327 -35.76 4.86 8.54
C THR A 327 -34.81 6.05 8.62
N SER A 328 -34.67 6.68 9.80
CA SER A 328 -33.75 7.78 10.07
C SER A 328 -32.80 7.41 11.21
N PHE A 329 -31.51 7.25 10.89
CA PHE A 329 -30.48 6.82 11.84
C PHE A 329 -29.80 8.02 12.51
N THR A 330 -30.59 8.76 13.29
CA THR A 330 -30.13 9.93 14.07
C THR A 330 -30.26 9.65 15.56
N GLU A 331 -29.53 10.38 16.40
CA GLU A 331 -29.57 10.20 17.85
C GLU A 331 -30.99 10.35 18.43
N LYS A 332 -31.89 11.08 17.75
CA LYS A 332 -33.31 11.21 18.12
C LYS A 332 -34.12 9.91 18.02
N HIS A 333 -33.74 9.01 17.11
CA HIS A 333 -34.45 7.75 16.86
C HIS A 333 -33.73 6.54 17.48
N LEU A 334 -32.63 6.79 18.19
CA LEU A 334 -31.80 5.78 18.82
C LEU A 334 -32.60 5.01 19.87
N PHE A 335 -32.64 3.67 19.76
CA PHE A 335 -33.25 2.82 20.77
C PHE A 335 -32.31 2.66 21.97
N THR A 336 -31.07 2.23 21.72
CA THR A 336 -30.00 2.15 22.73
C THR A 336 -28.63 2.18 22.07
N LYS A 337 -27.57 2.43 22.84
CA LYS A 337 -26.19 2.13 22.41
C LYS A 337 -25.83 0.69 22.79
N GLY A 338 -24.76 0.17 22.20
CA GLY A 338 -24.22 -1.15 22.51
C GLY A 338 -22.74 -1.26 22.18
N LYS A 339 -22.14 -2.38 22.56
CA LYS A 339 -20.73 -2.69 22.31
C LYS A 339 -20.60 -3.99 21.52
N ILE A 340 -19.74 -4.00 20.51
CA ILE A 340 -19.35 -5.21 19.78
C ILE A 340 -18.19 -5.89 20.51
N THR A 341 -18.35 -7.18 20.75
CA THR A 341 -17.35 -8.09 21.34
C THR A 341 -17.35 -9.41 20.57
N GLY A 342 -16.41 -10.31 20.88
CA GLY A 342 -16.43 -11.67 20.32
C GLY A 342 -16.48 -11.70 18.78
N VAL A 343 -15.73 -10.82 18.12
CA VAL A 343 -15.69 -10.67 16.66
C VAL A 343 -15.24 -11.98 16.02
N GLN A 344 -16.08 -12.55 15.15
CA GLN A 344 -15.78 -13.71 14.31
C GLN A 344 -15.55 -13.24 12.86
N MET A 345 -15.49 -14.17 11.89
CA MET A 345 -15.21 -13.81 10.50
C MET A 345 -16.32 -12.93 9.90
N LEU A 346 -17.57 -13.39 9.96
CA LEU A 346 -18.72 -12.76 9.32
C LEU A 346 -19.56 -11.92 10.29
N ASP A 347 -19.60 -12.29 11.57
CA ASP A 347 -20.47 -11.69 12.58
C ASP A 347 -19.73 -11.41 13.90
N SER A 348 -20.42 -10.80 14.86
CA SER A 348 -19.87 -10.47 16.18
C SER A 348 -20.97 -10.50 17.25
N ILE A 349 -20.57 -10.58 18.52
CA ILE A 349 -21.47 -10.49 19.67
C ILE A 349 -21.74 -9.01 19.99
N VAL A 350 -23.00 -8.69 20.29
CA VAL A 350 -23.44 -7.37 20.74
C VAL A 350 -23.85 -7.42 22.20
N ILE A 351 -23.36 -6.46 22.98
CA ILE A 351 -23.77 -6.20 24.35
C ILE A 351 -24.53 -4.87 24.35
N PRO A 352 -25.87 -4.88 24.31
CA PRO A 352 -26.66 -3.64 24.34
C PRO A 352 -26.64 -3.03 25.75
N GLU A 353 -26.69 -1.70 25.84
CA GLU A 353 -26.76 -0.99 27.13
C GLU A 353 -28.15 -1.11 27.79
N ALA A 354 -29.19 -1.24 26.97
CA ALA A 354 -30.55 -1.51 27.41
C ALA A 354 -30.98 -2.95 27.08
N THR A 355 -31.97 -3.47 27.81
CA THR A 355 -32.56 -4.78 27.51
C THR A 355 -33.35 -4.71 26.20
N LEU A 356 -32.96 -5.56 25.25
CA LEU A 356 -33.66 -5.73 23.99
C LEU A 356 -34.68 -6.88 24.10
N ASP A 357 -35.84 -6.74 23.49
CA ASP A 357 -36.83 -7.80 23.32
C ASP A 357 -36.32 -8.86 22.34
N ASN A 358 -36.18 -10.12 22.79
CA ASN A 358 -35.65 -11.23 21.99
C ASN A 358 -36.59 -11.72 20.89
N GLN A 359 -37.86 -11.26 20.87
CA GLN A 359 -38.81 -11.50 19.78
C GLN A 359 -38.77 -10.40 18.71
N GLN A 360 -37.99 -9.33 18.93
CA GLN A 360 -37.87 -8.21 18.00
C GLN A 360 -36.48 -8.18 17.35
N GLN A 361 -36.44 -7.71 16.10
CA GLN A 361 -35.20 -7.47 15.38
C GLN A 361 -34.79 -6.01 15.49
N TYR A 362 -33.48 -5.78 15.46
CA TYR A 362 -32.90 -4.46 15.56
C TYR A 362 -31.92 -4.20 14.41
N VAL A 363 -31.62 -2.92 14.19
CA VAL A 363 -30.65 -2.46 13.21
C VAL A 363 -29.51 -1.79 13.95
N GLY A 364 -28.30 -2.25 13.69
CA GLY A 364 -27.06 -1.70 14.19
C GLY A 364 -26.49 -0.68 13.22
N VAL A 365 -25.90 0.37 13.79
CA VAL A 365 -25.09 1.36 13.10
C VAL A 365 -23.75 1.42 13.84
N LEU A 366 -22.65 1.25 13.12
CA LEU A 366 -21.33 1.40 13.72
C LEU A 366 -21.01 2.89 13.89
N ILE A 367 -20.70 3.31 15.11
CA ILE A 367 -20.38 4.72 15.41
C ILE A 367 -18.89 4.91 15.57
N ASP A 368 -18.28 4.00 16.32
CA ASP A 368 -16.86 4.01 16.55
C ASP A 368 -16.41 2.56 16.68
N GLY A 369 -15.73 2.09 15.66
CA GLY A 369 -14.94 0.88 15.75
C GLY A 369 -13.62 1.24 15.13
N ASN A 370 -12.52 0.73 15.67
CA ASN A 370 -11.19 0.86 15.12
C ASN A 370 -11.04 0.18 13.72
N LYS A 371 -11.98 0.41 12.80
CA LYS A 371 -11.71 0.55 11.37
C LYS A 371 -10.59 1.57 11.29
N LYS A 372 -9.53 1.28 10.56
CA LYS A 372 -8.72 2.25 9.78
C LYS A 372 -7.45 1.57 9.31
N TYR A 373 -7.61 0.82 8.23
CA TYR A 373 -6.50 0.32 7.44
C TYR A 373 -6.18 1.22 6.25
N ALA A 374 -7.14 2.03 5.79
CA ALA A 374 -6.96 3.00 4.73
C ALA A 374 -7.10 4.43 5.27
N THR A 375 -6.11 5.26 4.98
CA THR A 375 -6.12 6.70 5.32
C THR A 375 -6.34 7.53 4.07
N ILE A 376 -7.13 8.60 4.17
CA ILE A 376 -7.49 9.45 3.04
C ILE A 376 -7.20 10.92 3.34
N TYR A 377 -6.82 11.66 2.31
CA TYR A 377 -6.80 13.11 2.31
C TYR A 377 -7.78 13.60 1.25
N SER A 378 -8.73 14.45 1.63
CA SER A 378 -9.66 15.07 0.70
C SER A 378 -9.29 16.54 0.47
N GLY A 379 -9.05 16.89 -0.79
CA GLY A 379 -9.00 18.26 -1.28
C GLY A 379 -10.37 18.82 -1.68
N VAL A 380 -11.43 18.00 -1.57
CA VAL A 380 -12.85 18.36 -1.78
C VAL A 380 -13.53 18.47 -0.41
N PRO A 381 -14.56 19.34 -0.23
CA PRO A 381 -15.29 19.41 1.04
C PRO A 381 -15.74 18.03 1.55
N ILE A 382 -15.39 17.75 2.80
CA ILE A 382 -15.61 16.46 3.48
C ILE A 382 -17.12 16.15 3.59
N ASP A 383 -17.98 17.16 3.73
CA ASP A 383 -19.43 16.99 3.84
C ASP A 383 -20.07 16.30 2.61
N ASP A 384 -19.38 16.26 1.47
CA ASP A 384 -19.87 15.64 0.23
C ASP A 384 -19.45 14.16 0.06
N LEU A 385 -18.64 13.61 0.97
CA LEU A 385 -18.17 12.22 0.94
C LEU A 385 -18.94 11.36 1.97
N SER A 386 -19.92 10.58 1.53
CA SER A 386 -20.77 9.77 2.43
C SER A 386 -20.04 8.57 3.07
N VAL A 387 -18.80 8.30 2.67
CA VAL A 387 -17.99 7.12 3.05
C VAL A 387 -16.98 7.36 4.16
N LEU A 388 -16.95 8.57 4.73
CA LEU A 388 -15.90 8.99 5.66
C LEU A 388 -15.88 8.21 6.98
N SER A 389 -17.00 7.63 7.39
CA SER A 389 -17.05 6.74 8.55
C SER A 389 -16.19 5.48 8.39
N GLU A 390 -15.78 5.15 7.16
CA GLU A 390 -14.95 3.99 6.85
C GLU A 390 -13.45 4.31 6.75
N TYR A 391 -13.08 5.60 6.69
CA TYR A 391 -11.71 6.08 6.50
C TYR A 391 -11.17 6.89 7.69
N LEU A 392 -9.85 6.95 7.82
CA LEU A 392 -9.21 8.01 8.62
C LEU A 392 -8.87 9.18 7.72
N CYS A 393 -9.54 10.32 7.91
CA CYS A 393 -9.07 11.57 7.32
C CYS A 393 -7.81 12.02 8.05
N VAL A 394 -6.72 12.19 7.32
CA VAL A 394 -5.42 12.64 7.82
C VAL A 394 -4.87 13.76 6.96
N GLU A 395 -3.80 14.42 7.42
CA GLU A 395 -3.09 15.38 6.59
C GLU A 395 -2.50 14.71 5.34
N LYS A 396 -2.38 15.46 4.25
CA LYS A 396 -1.97 14.97 2.92
C LYS A 396 -0.72 14.08 2.95
N ALA A 397 0.26 14.42 3.80
CA ALA A 397 1.51 13.70 3.92
C ALA A 397 1.36 12.29 4.49
N PHE A 398 0.32 12.02 5.28
CA PHE A 398 0.09 10.74 5.96
C PHE A 398 -0.99 9.88 5.31
N ALA A 399 -1.69 10.38 4.29
CA ALA A 399 -2.78 9.67 3.63
C ALA A 399 -2.28 8.64 2.62
N ASP A 400 -2.88 7.45 2.59
CA ASP A 400 -2.63 6.42 1.58
C ASP A 400 -3.29 6.78 0.24
N TYR A 401 -4.45 7.45 0.30
CA TYR A 401 -5.22 7.88 -0.86
C TYR A 401 -5.51 9.37 -0.81
N TRP A 402 -5.42 10.03 -1.97
CA TRP A 402 -5.77 11.44 -2.14
C TRP A 402 -7.01 11.56 -3.02
N VAL A 403 -8.00 12.32 -2.57
CA VAL A 403 -9.17 12.72 -3.36
C VAL A 403 -8.98 14.17 -3.73
N LEU A 404 -8.65 14.46 -4.99
CA LEU A 404 -8.32 15.81 -5.46
C LEU A 404 -9.28 16.23 -6.56
N GLN A 405 -9.60 17.52 -6.60
CA GLN A 405 -10.38 18.11 -7.69
C GLN A 405 -9.45 18.71 -8.75
N SER A 406 -9.70 18.36 -10.01
CA SER A 406 -9.02 18.89 -11.19
C SER A 406 -10.08 19.39 -12.18
N GLY A 407 -10.39 20.69 -12.13
CA GLY A 407 -11.49 21.27 -12.90
C GLY A 407 -12.86 20.73 -12.43
N ASN A 408 -13.62 20.12 -13.35
CA ASN A 408 -14.92 19.49 -13.06
C ASN A 408 -14.79 18.02 -12.63
N LEU A 409 -13.58 17.47 -12.64
CA LEU A 409 -13.32 16.06 -12.34
C LEU A 409 -12.77 15.92 -10.92
N VAL A 410 -13.17 14.85 -10.26
CA VAL A 410 -12.63 14.39 -8.98
C VAL A 410 -11.81 13.14 -9.25
N GLN A 411 -10.59 13.11 -8.73
CA GLN A 411 -9.63 12.03 -8.92
C GLN A 411 -9.35 11.34 -7.58
N VAL A 412 -9.31 10.01 -7.58
CA VAL A 412 -8.74 9.22 -6.48
C VAL A 412 -7.35 8.76 -6.88
N ILE A 413 -6.34 9.15 -6.11
CA ILE A 413 -4.93 8.89 -6.40
C ILE A 413 -4.34 8.08 -5.24
N HIS A 414 -3.65 6.99 -5.53
CA HIS A 414 -2.86 6.30 -4.52
C HIS A 414 -1.56 7.09 -4.28
N ARG A 415 -1.31 7.54 -3.03
CA ARG A 415 -0.18 8.42 -2.71
C ARG A 415 1.16 7.81 -3.12
N THR A 416 1.40 6.57 -2.76
CA THR A 416 2.75 5.99 -2.88
C THR A 416 3.14 5.71 -4.32
N SER A 417 2.20 5.21 -5.14
CA SER A 417 2.45 4.94 -6.57
C SER A 417 2.15 6.14 -7.47
N GLN A 418 1.53 7.20 -6.93
CA GLN A 418 1.01 8.34 -7.70
C GLN A 418 0.04 7.94 -8.83
N LYS A 419 -0.50 6.71 -8.79
CA LYS A 419 -1.41 6.18 -9.81
C LYS A 419 -2.80 6.76 -9.58
N ILE A 420 -3.35 7.38 -10.63
CA ILE A 420 -4.77 7.73 -10.68
C ILE A 420 -5.55 6.41 -10.75
N ILE A 421 -6.31 6.12 -9.70
CA ILE A 421 -7.15 4.94 -9.60
C ILE A 421 -8.41 5.16 -10.43
N ILE A 422 -9.04 6.32 -10.27
CA ILE A 422 -10.21 6.73 -11.03
C ILE A 422 -10.28 8.26 -11.15
N GLU A 423 -10.93 8.74 -12.21
CA GLU A 423 -11.26 10.14 -12.46
C GLU A 423 -12.71 10.24 -12.94
N LYS A 424 -13.56 11.00 -12.24
CA LYS A 424 -15.01 11.09 -12.52
C LYS A 424 -15.57 12.48 -12.27
N GLU A 425 -16.63 12.84 -12.99
CA GLU A 425 -17.36 14.11 -12.78
C GLU A 425 -18.25 14.05 -11.54
N HIS A 426 -18.85 12.89 -11.25
CA HIS A 426 -19.82 12.74 -10.17
C HIS A 426 -19.20 12.13 -8.91
N LEU A 427 -19.38 12.81 -7.77
CA LEU A 427 -18.90 12.39 -6.44
C LEU A 427 -19.46 11.03 -5.99
N PHE A 428 -20.63 10.65 -6.50
CA PHE A 428 -21.21 9.33 -6.28
C PHE A 428 -20.27 8.20 -6.72
N GLU A 429 -19.68 8.31 -7.91
CA GLU A 429 -18.79 7.27 -8.46
C GLU A 429 -17.49 7.20 -7.65
N ILE A 430 -17.05 8.34 -7.10
CA ILE A 430 -15.92 8.43 -6.17
C ILE A 430 -16.24 7.71 -4.87
N ASN A 431 -17.41 7.93 -4.28
CA ASN A 431 -17.84 7.25 -3.06
C ASN A 431 -17.90 5.73 -3.24
N GLN A 432 -18.39 5.23 -4.37
CA GLN A 432 -18.39 3.79 -4.66
C GLN A 432 -16.97 3.22 -4.69
N VAL A 433 -16.06 3.86 -5.43
CA VAL A 433 -14.65 3.42 -5.53
C VAL A 433 -13.95 3.44 -4.18
N LEU A 434 -14.24 4.44 -3.36
CA LEU A 434 -13.69 4.50 -2.01
C LEU A 434 -14.20 3.32 -1.15
N ARG A 435 -15.51 2.99 -1.15
CA ARG A 435 -16.00 1.78 -0.45
C ARG A 435 -15.30 0.50 -0.92
N ASP A 436 -15.12 0.38 -2.22
CA ASP A 436 -14.45 -0.76 -2.85
C ASP A 436 -12.96 -0.85 -2.44
N ILE A 437 -12.26 0.29 -2.31
CA ILE A 437 -10.90 0.36 -1.78
C ILE A 437 -10.84 -0.06 -0.32
N VAL A 438 -11.78 0.40 0.53
CA VAL A 438 -11.83 -0.01 1.94
C VAL A 438 -12.02 -1.51 2.06
N ARG A 439 -12.96 -2.08 1.30
CA ARG A 439 -13.21 -3.52 1.28
C ARG A 439 -11.94 -4.29 0.88
N TRP A 440 -11.26 -3.81 -0.16
CA TRP A 440 -10.00 -4.38 -0.62
C TRP A 440 -8.90 -4.35 0.45
N GLU A 441 -8.70 -3.21 1.12
CA GLU A 441 -7.72 -3.08 2.22
C GLU A 441 -8.08 -3.95 3.43
N ASN A 442 -9.37 -4.04 3.78
CA ASN A 442 -9.84 -4.90 4.88
C ASN A 442 -9.54 -6.38 4.59
N ILE A 443 -9.81 -6.85 3.36
CA ILE A 443 -9.54 -8.24 2.99
C ILE A 443 -8.04 -8.53 2.99
N LYS A 444 -7.22 -7.61 2.48
CA LYS A 444 -5.76 -7.73 2.51
C LYS A 444 -5.23 -7.97 3.93
N GLN A 445 -5.83 -7.34 4.94
CA GLN A 445 -5.46 -7.47 6.36
C GLN A 445 -6.25 -8.53 7.14
N LEU A 446 -7.19 -9.22 6.50
CA LEU A 446 -8.01 -10.26 7.11
C LEU A 446 -7.12 -11.36 7.70
N ASN A 447 -7.27 -11.58 9.02
CA ASN A 447 -6.54 -12.58 9.77
C ASN A 447 -7.26 -12.89 11.10
N ASN A 448 -7.15 -14.14 11.56
CA ASN A 448 -7.64 -14.57 12.88
C ASN A 448 -6.48 -14.99 13.79
N PRO A 449 -5.96 -14.09 14.64
CA PRO A 449 -4.89 -14.42 15.56
C PRO A 449 -5.32 -15.31 16.73
N LYS A 450 -6.63 -15.45 16.98
CA LYS A 450 -7.20 -16.32 18.04
C LYS A 450 -7.58 -17.71 17.56
N SER A 451 -7.27 -18.05 16.30
CA SER A 451 -7.52 -19.36 15.73
C SER A 451 -6.85 -20.46 16.55
N ARG A 452 -7.54 -21.58 16.79
CA ARG A 452 -6.92 -22.79 17.37
C ARG A 452 -6.35 -23.71 16.30
N LEU A 453 -6.70 -23.48 15.03
CA LEU A 453 -6.03 -24.14 13.91
C LEU A 453 -4.56 -23.66 13.86
N ARG A 454 -3.63 -24.61 13.77
CA ARG A 454 -2.19 -24.32 13.76
C ARG A 454 -1.72 -24.01 12.35
N LYS A 455 -1.04 -22.87 12.16
CA LYS A 455 -0.57 -22.45 10.83
C LYS A 455 0.41 -23.45 10.23
N GLU A 456 1.16 -24.19 11.05
CA GLU A 456 2.14 -25.17 10.62
C GLU A 456 1.50 -26.45 10.05
N GLU A 457 0.24 -26.71 10.37
CA GLU A 457 -0.50 -27.88 9.88
C GLU A 457 -1.05 -27.66 8.47
N ILE A 458 -1.05 -26.44 7.95
CA ILE A 458 -1.57 -26.14 6.61
C ILE A 458 -0.41 -25.68 5.72
N GLU A 459 -0.11 -26.41 4.65
CA GLU A 459 0.89 -25.96 3.66
C GLU A 459 0.17 -25.33 2.48
N PHE A 460 0.53 -24.10 2.09
CA PHE A 460 -0.01 -23.40 0.92
C PHE A 460 1.13 -23.16 -0.06
N SER A 461 1.03 -23.75 -1.26
CA SER A 461 2.11 -23.74 -2.24
C SER A 461 1.62 -23.28 -3.61
N LEU A 462 2.55 -22.63 -4.34
CA LEU A 462 2.38 -22.19 -5.72
C LEU A 462 3.34 -23.00 -6.59
N ALA A 463 2.85 -23.68 -7.61
CA ALA A 463 3.71 -24.19 -8.67
C ALA A 463 3.49 -23.37 -9.94
N VAL A 464 4.57 -22.99 -10.61
CA VAL A 464 4.56 -22.31 -11.91
C VAL A 464 5.41 -23.11 -12.88
N GLU A 465 4.78 -23.63 -13.93
CA GLU A 465 5.39 -24.61 -14.83
C GLU A 465 6.02 -25.79 -14.05
N GLU A 466 7.34 -26.01 -14.17
CA GLU A 466 8.07 -27.08 -13.47
C GLU A 466 8.63 -26.67 -12.09
N GLN A 467 8.43 -25.42 -11.67
CA GLN A 467 8.98 -24.88 -10.43
C GLN A 467 7.91 -24.82 -9.35
N SER A 468 8.24 -25.28 -8.14
CA SER A 468 7.35 -25.23 -6.97
C SER A 468 7.91 -24.31 -5.89
N PHE A 469 7.02 -23.53 -5.30
CA PHE A 469 7.31 -22.48 -4.33
C PHE A 469 6.49 -22.70 -3.05
N VAL A 470 7.20 -22.64 -1.92
CA VAL A 470 6.59 -22.70 -0.58
C VAL A 470 7.11 -21.50 0.20
N GLY A 471 6.21 -20.59 0.57
CA GLY A 471 6.54 -19.35 1.28
C GLY A 471 5.56 -18.22 1.00
N ASP A 472 5.65 -17.16 1.80
CA ASP A 472 4.67 -16.07 1.82
C ASP A 472 4.98 -14.94 0.83
N ASP A 473 6.22 -14.87 0.31
CA ASP A 473 6.70 -13.85 -0.62
C ASP A 473 7.49 -14.51 -1.76
N ILE A 474 6.91 -14.53 -2.95
CA ILE A 474 7.44 -15.16 -4.16
C ILE A 474 7.61 -14.09 -5.23
N GLN A 475 8.72 -14.12 -5.96
CA GLN A 475 8.97 -13.26 -7.12
C GLN A 475 9.15 -14.11 -8.37
N LEU A 476 8.50 -13.72 -9.47
CA LEU A 476 8.60 -14.39 -10.76
C LEU A 476 8.89 -13.38 -11.86
N ILE A 477 9.97 -13.67 -12.61
CA ILE A 477 10.28 -12.96 -13.84
C ILE A 477 9.54 -13.63 -15.01
N LEU A 478 8.80 -12.83 -15.77
CA LEU A 478 8.08 -13.26 -16.96
C LEU A 478 8.74 -12.70 -18.22
N ASP A 479 9.00 -13.58 -19.17
CA ASP A 479 9.61 -13.23 -20.45
C ASP A 479 8.61 -12.50 -21.36
N GLN A 480 9.15 -11.65 -22.23
CA GLN A 480 8.37 -10.90 -23.22
C GLN A 480 8.59 -11.50 -24.61
N ASN A 481 7.56 -11.47 -25.45
CA ASN A 481 7.68 -11.79 -26.87
C ASN A 481 8.27 -10.59 -27.66
N GLU A 482 8.54 -10.77 -28.95
CA GLU A 482 9.12 -9.74 -29.83
C GLU A 482 8.26 -8.46 -29.94
N SER A 483 6.96 -8.55 -29.62
CA SER A 483 6.04 -7.41 -29.54
C SER A 483 5.96 -6.72 -28.17
N GLY A 484 6.74 -7.17 -27.18
CA GLY A 484 6.74 -6.62 -25.81
C GLY A 484 5.58 -7.09 -24.92
N GLU A 485 4.82 -8.10 -25.34
CA GLU A 485 3.77 -8.71 -24.54
C GLU A 485 4.34 -9.83 -23.68
N VAL A 486 3.89 -9.91 -22.43
CA VAL A 486 4.34 -10.92 -21.47
C VAL A 486 3.77 -12.28 -21.82
N ILE A 487 4.64 -13.30 -21.88
CA ILE A 487 4.24 -14.68 -22.13
C ILE A 487 3.60 -15.25 -20.84
N PRO A 488 2.29 -15.60 -20.85
CA PRO A 488 1.63 -16.13 -19.67
C PRO A 488 2.20 -17.50 -19.28
N LYS A 489 2.38 -17.75 -17.99
CA LYS A 489 2.83 -19.06 -17.46
C LYS A 489 1.67 -19.80 -16.79
N HIS A 490 1.64 -21.11 -16.91
CA HIS A 490 0.69 -21.94 -16.17
C HIS A 490 1.05 -22.00 -14.70
N TYR A 491 0.07 -21.85 -13.81
CA TYR A 491 0.27 -22.00 -12.38
C TYR A 491 -0.82 -22.82 -11.71
N THR A 492 -0.43 -23.51 -10.65
CA THR A 492 -1.33 -24.21 -9.75
C THR A 492 -1.13 -23.75 -8.32
N LEU A 493 -2.23 -23.60 -7.59
CA LEU A 493 -2.21 -23.38 -6.14
C LEU A 493 -2.69 -24.66 -5.46
N SER A 494 -1.87 -25.19 -4.58
CA SER A 494 -2.14 -26.43 -3.86
C SER A 494 -2.13 -26.20 -2.35
N VAL A 495 -2.92 -26.99 -1.64
CA VAL A 495 -2.96 -26.97 -0.18
C VAL A 495 -2.81 -28.37 0.36
N ALA A 496 -1.91 -28.55 1.34
CA ALA A 496 -1.83 -29.76 2.14
C ALA A 496 -2.49 -29.51 3.50
N ASN A 497 -3.49 -30.34 3.84
CA ASN A 497 -4.15 -30.34 5.14
C ASN A 497 -3.50 -31.37 6.05
N ASN A 498 -2.48 -31.00 6.84
CA ASN A 498 -1.86 -31.88 7.83
C ASN A 498 -2.59 -31.87 9.20
N ALA A 499 -3.76 -31.25 9.28
CA ALA A 499 -4.59 -31.31 10.47
C ALA A 499 -5.25 -32.68 10.60
N LYS A 500 -5.72 -33.01 11.81
CA LYS A 500 -6.40 -34.28 12.11
C LYS A 500 -7.89 -34.29 11.74
N VAL A 501 -8.38 -33.23 11.15
CA VAL A 501 -9.79 -33.03 10.78
C VAL A 501 -9.89 -32.56 9.34
N GLU A 502 -11.01 -32.86 8.70
CA GLU A 502 -11.37 -32.26 7.42
C GLU A 502 -11.56 -30.74 7.59
N LEU A 503 -11.09 -29.97 6.61
CA LEU A 503 -11.18 -28.51 6.61
C LEU A 503 -11.64 -28.00 5.25
N TYR A 504 -12.23 -26.81 5.27
CA TYR A 504 -12.73 -26.09 4.10
C TYR A 504 -11.75 -24.98 3.72
N PHE A 505 -11.41 -24.92 2.45
CA PHE A 505 -10.41 -24.02 1.90
C PHE A 505 -11.02 -23.13 0.81
N LYS A 506 -10.77 -21.83 0.89
CA LYS A 506 -11.11 -20.86 -0.16
C LYS A 506 -9.91 -20.00 -0.52
N VAL A 507 -9.67 -19.82 -1.81
CA VAL A 507 -8.60 -18.96 -2.31
C VAL A 507 -9.22 -17.69 -2.89
N ILE A 508 -8.95 -16.56 -2.24
CA ILE A 508 -9.26 -15.22 -2.72
C ILE A 508 -8.02 -14.64 -3.37
N PHE A 509 -8.18 -14.11 -4.58
CA PHE A 509 -7.20 -13.26 -5.23
C PHE A 509 -7.54 -11.79 -4.99
N VAL A 510 -6.68 -11.14 -4.22
CA VAL A 510 -6.73 -9.71 -3.93
C VAL A 510 -5.89 -9.04 -5.02
N SER A 511 -6.58 -8.56 -6.05
CA SER A 511 -5.98 -8.08 -7.28
C SER A 511 -5.32 -6.71 -7.09
N PRO A 512 -4.21 -6.41 -7.79
CA PRO A 512 -3.59 -5.08 -7.80
C PRO A 512 -4.48 -4.00 -8.43
N LEU A 513 -5.54 -4.40 -9.13
CA LEU A 513 -6.57 -3.51 -9.69
C LEU A 513 -7.79 -3.40 -8.77
N TYR A 514 -7.57 -3.52 -7.45
CA TYR A 514 -8.60 -3.43 -6.42
C TYR A 514 -9.71 -4.48 -6.50
N GLY A 515 -9.60 -5.52 -7.33
CA GLY A 515 -10.56 -6.63 -7.34
C GLY A 515 -10.39 -7.59 -6.16
N ILE A 516 -11.48 -8.25 -5.78
CA ILE A 516 -11.53 -9.35 -4.81
C ILE A 516 -12.20 -10.52 -5.52
N ILE A 517 -11.40 -11.50 -5.95
CA ILE A 517 -11.86 -12.54 -6.86
C ILE A 517 -11.75 -13.90 -6.18
N GLU A 518 -12.83 -14.66 -6.07
CA GLU A 518 -12.75 -16.06 -5.66
C GLU A 518 -12.17 -16.89 -6.81
N LEU A 519 -11.00 -17.51 -6.60
CA LEU A 519 -10.35 -18.32 -7.62
C LEU A 519 -10.74 -19.80 -7.56
N GLY A 520 -11.06 -20.29 -6.37
CA GLY A 520 -11.41 -21.68 -6.15
C GLY A 520 -11.71 -21.97 -4.68
N ASN A 521 -12.44 -23.05 -4.46
CA ASN A 521 -12.74 -23.60 -3.16
C ASN A 521 -12.57 -25.13 -3.20
N SER A 522 -12.27 -25.73 -2.06
CA SER A 522 -12.14 -27.18 -1.93
C SER A 522 -12.31 -27.61 -0.47
N THR A 523 -12.81 -28.82 -0.28
CA THR A 523 -12.81 -29.50 1.02
C THR A 523 -11.74 -30.57 0.96
N ILE A 524 -10.76 -30.49 1.86
CA ILE A 524 -9.60 -31.40 1.86
C ILE A 524 -9.63 -32.23 3.15
N PRO A 525 -9.70 -33.57 3.06
CA PRO A 525 -9.65 -34.46 4.21
C PRO A 525 -8.35 -34.32 5.01
N ALA A 526 -8.36 -34.88 6.22
CA ALA A 526 -7.20 -34.89 7.10
C ALA A 526 -6.01 -35.66 6.49
N ASN A 527 -4.82 -35.03 6.48
CA ASN A 527 -3.56 -35.52 5.91
C ASN A 527 -3.57 -35.72 4.39
N GLU A 528 -4.43 -35.02 3.67
CA GLU A 528 -4.47 -35.03 2.20
C GLU A 528 -3.99 -33.71 1.59
N THR A 529 -3.69 -33.73 0.29
CA THR A 529 -3.30 -32.55 -0.49
C THR A 529 -4.24 -32.40 -1.68
N GLY A 530 -4.70 -31.18 -1.95
CA GLY A 530 -5.57 -30.86 -3.07
C GLY A 530 -5.07 -29.66 -3.85
N VAL A 531 -5.27 -29.69 -5.18
CA VAL A 531 -5.12 -28.52 -6.05
C VAL A 531 -6.43 -27.74 -6.00
N ILE A 532 -6.36 -26.45 -5.69
CA ILE A 532 -7.56 -25.58 -5.56
C ILE A 532 -7.71 -24.68 -6.79
N VAL A 533 -6.61 -24.25 -7.41
CA VAL A 533 -6.62 -23.37 -8.56
C VAL A 533 -5.64 -23.88 -9.61
N GLU A 534 -6.07 -23.87 -10.87
CA GLU A 534 -5.25 -24.16 -12.04
C GLU A 534 -5.59 -23.14 -13.12
N LYS A 535 -4.71 -22.16 -13.34
CA LYS A 535 -4.94 -21.01 -14.22
C LYS A 535 -3.64 -20.56 -14.90
N ARG A 536 -3.73 -19.51 -15.71
CA ARG A 536 -2.55 -18.82 -16.30
C ARG A 536 -2.28 -17.51 -15.58
N LEU A 537 -1.01 -17.27 -15.34
CA LEU A 537 -0.46 -16.10 -14.67
C LEU A 537 0.12 -15.14 -15.72
N GLY A 538 -0.25 -13.87 -15.64
CA GLY A 538 0.22 -12.83 -16.55
C GLY A 538 -0.20 -11.45 -16.06
N PHE A 539 0.07 -10.43 -16.88
CA PHE A 539 -0.37 -9.06 -16.59
C PHE A 539 -1.80 -8.85 -17.08
N TYR A 540 -2.60 -8.09 -16.34
CA TYR A 540 -3.85 -7.56 -16.89
C TYR A 540 -3.54 -6.57 -18.02
N LYS A 541 -4.48 -6.41 -18.96
CA LYS A 541 -4.31 -5.49 -20.09
C LYS A 541 -4.05 -4.05 -19.61
N GLU A 542 -4.72 -3.66 -18.55
CA GLU A 542 -4.58 -2.37 -17.86
C GLU A 542 -3.19 -2.19 -17.21
N GLN A 543 -2.43 -3.27 -17.04
CA GLN A 543 -1.08 -3.31 -16.49
C GLN A 543 -0.02 -3.57 -17.58
N TYR A 544 -0.36 -3.58 -18.86
CA TYR A 544 0.64 -3.79 -19.92
C TYR A 544 1.69 -2.68 -19.99
N ALA A 545 1.40 -1.49 -19.47
CA ALA A 545 2.39 -0.43 -19.29
C ALA A 545 3.24 -0.60 -18.00
N ASP A 546 2.73 -1.35 -17.03
CA ASP A 546 3.39 -1.58 -15.73
C ASP A 546 4.54 -2.59 -15.93
N ASN A 547 5.66 -2.44 -15.22
CA ASN A 547 6.79 -3.39 -15.32
C ASN A 547 6.73 -4.48 -14.24
N GLU A 548 5.93 -4.25 -13.21
CA GLU A 548 5.69 -5.18 -12.14
C GLU A 548 4.20 -5.26 -11.80
N SER A 549 3.78 -6.35 -11.19
CA SER A 549 2.43 -6.52 -10.69
C SER A 549 2.47 -7.31 -9.38
N ASN A 550 1.91 -6.72 -8.31
CA ASN A 550 1.87 -7.33 -6.99
C ASN A 550 0.53 -8.03 -6.79
N CYS A 551 0.59 -9.36 -6.82
CA CYS A 551 -0.53 -10.28 -6.70
C CYS A 551 -0.59 -10.79 -5.26
N LEU A 552 -1.75 -10.76 -4.61
CA LEU A 552 -1.95 -11.37 -3.29
C LEU A 552 -2.98 -12.48 -3.38
N PHE A 553 -2.56 -13.70 -3.07
CA PHE A 553 -3.46 -14.83 -2.86
C PHE A 553 -3.67 -15.00 -1.37
N LYS A 554 -4.93 -15.00 -0.94
CA LYS A 554 -5.33 -15.20 0.45
C LYS A 554 -6.08 -16.52 0.55
N LEU A 555 -5.49 -17.48 1.24
CA LEU A 555 -6.11 -18.74 1.59
C LEU A 555 -6.87 -18.57 2.90
N ILE A 556 -8.17 -18.78 2.87
CA ILE A 556 -9.03 -18.85 4.06
C ILE A 556 -9.26 -20.33 4.36
N VAL A 557 -8.96 -20.71 5.61
CA VAL A 557 -9.12 -22.08 6.11
C VAL A 557 -10.16 -22.04 7.22
N SER A 558 -11.10 -22.97 7.22
CA SER A 558 -12.20 -22.98 8.18
C SER A 558 -12.68 -24.39 8.51
N THR A 559 -13.25 -24.52 9.70
CA THR A 559 -13.84 -25.78 10.21
C THR A 559 -15.25 -26.05 9.69
N LYS A 560 -15.87 -25.06 9.03
CA LYS A 560 -17.16 -25.15 8.35
C LYS A 560 -17.07 -24.41 7.02
N GLU A 561 -17.91 -24.77 6.04
CA GLU A 561 -18.00 -24.03 4.78
C GLU A 561 -18.42 -22.57 5.03
N ILE A 562 -17.75 -21.62 4.36
CA ILE A 562 -18.03 -20.19 4.47
C ILE A 562 -18.34 -19.63 3.10
N ASP A 563 -19.45 -18.92 2.98
CA ASP A 563 -19.80 -18.18 1.77
C ASP A 563 -19.23 -16.76 1.79
N LEU A 564 -18.52 -16.40 0.72
CA LEU A 564 -17.84 -15.12 0.54
C LEU A 564 -18.33 -14.38 -0.71
N SER A 565 -19.40 -14.87 -1.36
CA SER A 565 -19.94 -14.32 -2.61
C SER A 565 -20.29 -12.83 -2.50
N PHE A 566 -20.78 -12.37 -1.35
CA PHE A 566 -21.09 -10.95 -1.08
C PHE A 566 -19.88 -10.02 -1.01
N PHE A 567 -18.66 -10.57 -0.88
CA PHE A 567 -17.41 -9.81 -0.78
C PHE A 567 -16.62 -9.79 -2.09
N ILE A 568 -17.07 -10.53 -3.11
CA ILE A 568 -16.45 -10.52 -4.43
C ILE A 568 -16.63 -9.14 -5.07
N GLN A 569 -15.57 -8.66 -5.70
CA GLN A 569 -15.48 -7.34 -6.31
C GLN A 569 -14.68 -7.45 -7.60
N GLU A 570 -15.18 -6.83 -8.68
CA GLU A 570 -14.49 -6.80 -9.96
C GLU A 570 -13.26 -5.88 -9.92
N ASN A 571 -12.32 -6.10 -10.85
CA ASN A 571 -11.19 -5.18 -11.03
C ASN A 571 -11.68 -3.81 -11.51
N PHE A 572 -11.06 -2.75 -11.02
CA PHE A 572 -11.26 -1.42 -11.58
C PHE A 572 -10.73 -1.35 -13.01
N SER A 573 -11.52 -0.73 -13.89
CA SER A 573 -11.12 -0.42 -15.26
C SER A 573 -10.45 0.95 -15.31
N ILE A 574 -9.13 0.99 -15.48
CA ILE A 574 -8.38 2.25 -15.57
C ILE A 574 -8.66 2.91 -16.94
N ASN A 575 -9.16 4.15 -16.94
CA ASN A 575 -9.39 5.00 -18.13
C ASN A 575 -10.31 4.41 -19.24
N LYS A 576 -11.49 3.88 -18.86
CA LYS A 576 -12.60 3.73 -19.81
C LYS A 576 -13.79 4.60 -19.40
N ASP A 577 -14.30 5.32 -20.39
CA ASP A 577 -15.64 5.88 -20.39
C ASP A 577 -16.63 4.72 -20.17
N TYR A 578 -17.45 4.80 -19.11
CA TYR A 578 -18.36 3.72 -18.68
C TYR A 578 -19.56 3.54 -19.63
N SER A 579 -19.57 4.25 -20.76
CA SER A 579 -20.60 4.15 -21.79
C SER A 579 -20.46 2.93 -22.72
N GLN A 580 -19.38 2.15 -22.68
CA GLN A 580 -19.21 0.97 -23.56
C GLN A 580 -18.52 -0.23 -22.89
N THR A 581 -19.34 -1.17 -22.37
CA THR A 581 -18.91 -2.47 -21.87
C THR A 581 -18.63 -3.44 -23.03
N LYS A 582 -17.38 -3.90 -23.15
CA LYS A 582 -17.00 -5.09 -23.91
C LYS A 582 -16.34 -6.11 -22.98
N SER A 583 -16.93 -7.29 -22.98
CA SER A 583 -16.62 -8.58 -22.35
C SER A 583 -15.18 -8.84 -21.91
N ILE A 584 -15.02 -9.26 -20.65
CA ILE A 584 -14.02 -10.25 -20.24
C ILE A 584 -14.77 -11.40 -19.56
N GLU A 585 -14.46 -12.60 -20.04
CA GLU A 585 -14.98 -13.92 -19.65
C GLU A 585 -14.49 -14.31 -18.23
N ASP A 586 -15.27 -15.17 -17.55
CA ASP A 586 -14.96 -15.92 -16.31
C ASP A 586 -15.24 -15.30 -14.91
N SER A 587 -16.31 -14.52 -14.74
CA SER A 587 -16.92 -14.32 -13.40
C SER A 587 -18.40 -14.71 -13.38
N GLN A 588 -18.67 -16.02 -13.40
CA GLN A 588 -19.96 -16.50 -12.88
C GLN A 588 -19.93 -16.38 -11.35
N ILE A 589 -20.49 -15.29 -10.83
CA ILE A 589 -20.78 -15.13 -9.40
C ILE A 589 -21.86 -16.17 -9.07
N ARG A 590 -21.45 -17.33 -8.54
CA ARG A 590 -22.38 -18.27 -7.91
C ARG A 590 -22.64 -17.80 -6.47
N SER A 591 -23.91 -17.73 -6.15
CA SER A 591 -24.46 -17.32 -4.87
C SER A 591 -24.12 -18.28 -3.71
N GLY A 592 -23.93 -17.74 -2.51
CA GLY A 592 -25.04 -17.76 -1.56
C GLY A 592 -25.34 -19.01 -0.74
N LYS A 593 -24.38 -19.81 -0.25
CA LYS A 593 -24.69 -20.80 0.81
C LYS A 593 -24.73 -20.11 2.17
N PHE A 594 -25.92 -19.87 2.71
CA PHE A 594 -26.01 -19.65 4.16
C PHE A 594 -25.82 -20.98 4.90
N LEU A 595 -24.93 -20.94 5.90
CA LEU A 595 -24.58 -21.97 6.88
C LEU A 595 -25.66 -23.03 7.12
N ASP A 596 -25.34 -24.26 6.73
CA ASP A 596 -26.04 -25.47 7.14
C ASP A 596 -26.10 -25.60 8.67
N GLU A 597 -27.17 -26.26 9.10
CA GLU A 597 -27.66 -26.60 10.42
C GLU A 597 -26.63 -26.64 11.58
N PHE A 598 -27.01 -25.99 12.68
CA PHE A 598 -26.42 -26.21 13.99
C PHE A 598 -26.94 -27.55 14.52
N ASP A 599 -26.15 -28.62 14.38
CA ASP A 599 -26.35 -29.85 15.16
C ASP A 599 -25.76 -29.65 16.57
N PRO A 600 -26.57 -29.58 17.63
CA PRO A 600 -26.09 -29.31 18.98
C PRO A 600 -25.29 -30.46 19.60
N GLU A 601 -25.36 -31.67 19.04
CA GLU A 601 -24.83 -32.86 19.71
C GLU A 601 -23.47 -33.33 19.20
N THR A 602 -22.95 -32.81 18.07
CA THR A 602 -21.61 -33.21 17.57
C THR A 602 -20.84 -32.15 16.75
N ASN A 603 -20.15 -31.13 17.32
CA ASN A 603 -18.85 -30.62 16.80
C ASN A 603 -18.28 -29.36 17.51
N PRO A 604 -16.95 -29.09 17.41
CA PRO A 604 -16.29 -27.98 18.09
C PRO A 604 -16.70 -26.63 17.47
N SER A 605 -16.89 -25.61 18.31
CA SER A 605 -17.05 -24.18 17.97
C SER A 605 -16.32 -23.75 16.68
N PHE A 606 -17.02 -23.06 15.78
CA PHE A 606 -16.49 -22.52 14.52
C PHE A 606 -15.14 -21.81 14.71
N ASP A 607 -14.17 -22.20 13.90
CA ASP A 607 -12.80 -21.69 13.87
C ASP A 607 -12.32 -21.50 12.43
N TRP A 608 -11.49 -20.48 12.22
CA TRP A 608 -10.97 -20.09 10.91
C TRP A 608 -9.61 -19.41 11.02
N MET A 609 -8.79 -19.47 9.97
CA MET A 609 -7.55 -18.71 9.84
C MET A 609 -7.35 -18.23 8.40
N ALA A 610 -6.41 -17.30 8.20
CA ALA A 610 -5.96 -16.89 6.87
C ALA A 610 -4.45 -17.10 6.71
N LYS A 611 -4.03 -17.46 5.50
CA LYS A 611 -2.64 -17.48 5.03
C LYS A 611 -2.51 -16.66 3.76
N ASP A 612 -1.40 -15.96 3.65
CA ASP A 612 -1.13 -15.08 2.52
C ASP A 612 0.03 -15.65 1.71
N LEU A 613 -0.12 -15.62 0.39
CA LEU A 613 0.94 -15.85 -0.58
C LEU A 613 0.99 -14.61 -1.47
N LYS A 614 2.02 -13.80 -1.27
CA LYS A 614 2.32 -12.66 -2.11
C LYS A 614 3.19 -13.10 -3.27
N LEU A 615 2.77 -12.70 -4.45
CA LEU A 615 3.44 -12.99 -5.70
C LEU A 615 3.75 -11.68 -6.42
N ARG A 616 5.03 -11.40 -6.62
CA ARG A 616 5.48 -10.27 -7.40
C ARG A 616 5.86 -10.74 -8.80
N LEU A 617 5.11 -10.28 -9.79
CA LEU A 617 5.45 -10.47 -11.20
C LEU A 617 6.32 -9.33 -11.67
N VAL A 618 7.44 -9.63 -12.32
CA VAL A 618 8.32 -8.62 -12.91
C VAL A 618 8.55 -8.98 -14.36
N LYS A 619 8.46 -8.00 -15.26
CA LYS A 619 8.80 -8.21 -16.66
C LYS A 619 10.32 -8.34 -16.81
N ASN A 620 10.75 -9.38 -17.50
CA ASN A 620 12.13 -9.49 -17.93
C ASN A 620 12.41 -8.38 -18.94
N ASN A 621 13.42 -7.55 -18.68
CA ASN A 621 13.78 -6.46 -19.58
C ASN A 621 15.06 -6.78 -20.38
N ALA A 622 16.05 -7.48 -19.81
CA ALA A 622 17.25 -7.94 -20.54
C ALA A 622 18.16 -8.89 -19.70
N THR A 623 19.21 -9.45 -20.33
CA THR A 623 20.24 -10.31 -19.69
C THR A 623 21.65 -9.78 -19.93
N ILE A 624 22.32 -9.29 -18.88
CA ILE A 624 23.72 -8.83 -18.89
C ILE A 624 24.64 -9.97 -19.31
N GLY A 625 25.54 -9.71 -20.26
CA GLY A 625 26.47 -10.68 -20.78
C GLY A 625 27.53 -10.03 -21.66
N LYS A 626 27.85 -10.67 -22.80
CA LYS A 626 28.97 -10.25 -23.68
C LYS A 626 28.66 -9.06 -24.59
N GLU A 627 27.45 -8.52 -24.54
CA GLU A 627 26.99 -7.41 -25.38
C GLU A 627 26.44 -6.28 -24.51
N ASP A 628 26.49 -5.06 -25.04
CA ASP A 628 25.88 -3.89 -24.41
C ASP A 628 24.36 -4.02 -24.42
N ILE A 629 23.72 -3.61 -23.33
CA ILE A 629 22.27 -3.72 -23.16
C ILE A 629 21.70 -2.36 -22.87
N VAL A 630 20.69 -2.00 -23.65
CA VAL A 630 19.97 -0.74 -23.52
C VAL A 630 18.66 -0.99 -22.78
N LEU A 631 18.44 -0.24 -21.70
CA LEU A 631 17.24 -0.26 -20.87
C LEU A 631 16.63 1.14 -20.79
N ALA A 632 15.39 1.20 -20.27
CA ALA A 632 14.68 2.45 -19.97
C ALA A 632 14.67 3.45 -21.15
N ASP A 633 14.24 2.99 -22.32
CA ASP A 633 14.12 3.81 -23.55
C ASP A 633 15.43 4.49 -23.98
N GLY A 634 16.59 3.93 -23.60
CA GLY A 634 17.90 4.47 -23.96
C GLY A 634 18.59 5.29 -22.89
N SER A 635 17.98 5.53 -21.73
CA SER A 635 18.62 6.29 -20.65
C SER A 635 19.63 5.49 -19.84
N LEU A 636 19.58 4.16 -19.90
CA LEU A 636 20.48 3.27 -19.17
C LEU A 636 21.12 2.26 -20.12
N ILE A 637 22.44 2.12 -20.05
CA ILE A 637 23.19 1.14 -20.84
C ILE A 637 24.13 0.35 -19.93
N PHE A 638 23.85 -0.94 -19.75
CA PHE A 638 24.82 -1.86 -19.15
C PHE A 638 25.86 -2.22 -20.20
N LYS A 639 27.14 -2.03 -19.88
CA LYS A 639 28.24 -2.42 -20.78
C LYS A 639 28.47 -3.92 -20.74
N ALA A 640 28.90 -4.45 -21.87
CA ALA A 640 29.33 -5.84 -22.02
C ALA A 640 30.35 -6.21 -20.93
N HIS A 641 30.16 -7.38 -20.31
CA HIS A 641 31.04 -7.92 -19.30
C HIS A 641 31.49 -9.34 -19.66
N GLN A 642 32.80 -9.62 -19.57
CA GLN A 642 33.36 -10.87 -20.11
C GLN A 642 33.10 -12.09 -19.24
N SER A 643 32.99 -11.90 -17.92
CA SER A 643 32.95 -12.97 -16.91
C SER A 643 31.74 -12.91 -15.97
N PHE A 644 30.78 -12.02 -16.25
CA PHE A 644 29.59 -11.81 -15.40
C PHE A 644 28.35 -11.90 -16.27
N GLN A 645 27.36 -12.65 -15.79
CA GLN A 645 26.05 -12.79 -16.42
C GLN A 645 24.96 -12.65 -15.36
N ALA A 646 23.91 -11.88 -15.66
CA ALA A 646 22.77 -11.74 -14.78
C ALA A 646 21.54 -11.28 -15.57
N LYS A 647 20.35 -11.73 -15.21
CA LYS A 647 19.09 -11.13 -15.66
C LYS A 647 18.88 -9.81 -14.94
N VAL A 648 18.48 -8.78 -15.67
CA VAL A 648 18.27 -7.43 -15.13
C VAL A 648 16.82 -6.99 -15.31
N SER A 649 16.24 -6.47 -14.24
CA SER A 649 14.93 -5.84 -14.25
C SER A 649 14.95 -4.50 -13.52
N LEU A 650 13.98 -3.64 -13.84
CA LEU A 650 13.82 -2.32 -13.24
C LEU A 650 12.49 -2.28 -12.50
N SER A 651 12.50 -1.81 -11.26
CA SER A 651 11.35 -1.83 -10.36
C SER A 651 11.15 -0.51 -9.61
N SER A 652 9.98 -0.39 -8.97
CA SER A 652 9.68 0.70 -8.03
C SER A 652 10.29 0.39 -6.67
N LEU A 653 10.83 1.42 -6.02
CA LEU A 653 11.34 1.34 -4.64
C LEU A 653 10.22 1.27 -3.61
N TYR A 654 9.00 1.66 -3.99
CA TYR A 654 7.86 1.70 -3.10
C TYR A 654 6.82 0.66 -3.51
N HIS A 655 6.59 -0.32 -2.62
CA HIS A 655 5.59 -1.36 -2.84
C HIS A 655 4.27 -1.02 -2.11
N PRO A 656 3.10 -1.16 -2.76
CA PRO A 656 1.78 -0.99 -2.12
C PRO A 656 1.42 -2.09 -1.11
N SER A 657 2.23 -3.15 -1.00
CA SER A 657 1.93 -4.34 -0.19
C SER A 657 3.01 -4.61 0.88
N ARG A 658 2.68 -4.16 2.10
CA ARG A 658 3.19 -4.56 3.43
C ARG A 658 4.29 -3.74 4.11
N GLU A 659 4.05 -3.69 5.42
CA GLU A 659 5.00 -3.62 6.53
C GLU A 659 5.65 -2.25 6.84
N ILE A 660 5.09 -1.67 7.91
CA ILE A 660 5.81 -0.84 8.87
C ILE A 660 7.04 -1.65 9.34
N GLY A 661 8.19 -1.39 8.73
CA GLY A 661 9.48 -2.04 9.00
C GLY A 661 10.03 -2.64 7.71
N ASN A 662 10.73 -1.89 6.86
CA ASN A 662 12.13 -1.49 7.07
C ASN A 662 12.51 -0.27 6.19
N GLU A 663 11.54 0.54 5.76
CA GLU A 663 11.75 1.66 4.81
C GLU A 663 11.81 3.06 5.47
N SER A 664 11.89 3.12 6.79
CA SER A 664 11.87 4.37 7.56
C SER A 664 13.03 5.32 7.19
N LEU A 665 14.20 4.77 6.88
CA LEU A 665 15.40 5.56 6.60
C LEU A 665 15.41 6.19 5.20
N LEU A 666 14.95 5.49 4.16
CA LEU A 666 14.80 6.10 2.83
C LEU A 666 13.66 7.12 2.80
N LYS A 667 12.58 6.90 3.57
CA LYS A 667 11.49 7.88 3.74
C LYS A 667 11.95 9.13 4.51
N SER A 668 12.85 9.00 5.48
CA SER A 668 13.36 10.13 6.28
C SER A 668 14.57 10.85 5.66
N SER A 669 15.39 10.18 4.84
CA SER A 669 16.54 10.78 4.15
C SER A 669 16.17 11.67 2.96
N ILE A 670 14.97 11.48 2.37
CA ILE A 670 14.37 12.40 1.37
C ILE A 670 14.04 13.78 1.98
N THR A 671 14.03 13.91 3.31
CA THR A 671 13.84 15.20 4.01
C THR A 671 15.12 16.04 4.08
N ILE A 672 16.26 15.52 3.62
CA ILE A 672 17.52 16.27 3.53
C ILE A 672 17.61 16.80 2.09
N ASN A 673 17.49 18.13 1.91
CA ASN A 673 17.44 18.83 0.60
C ASN A 673 18.62 18.57 -0.38
N SER A 674 19.56 17.68 -0.07
CA SER A 674 20.74 17.33 -0.84
C SER A 674 20.79 15.86 -1.32
N LEU A 675 19.76 15.05 -1.07
CA LEU A 675 19.69 13.65 -1.49
C LEU A 675 18.40 13.37 -2.27
N ALA A 676 18.50 12.68 -3.40
CA ALA A 676 17.35 12.21 -4.16
C ALA A 676 17.63 10.83 -4.77
N ILE A 677 16.63 9.96 -4.86
CA ILE A 677 16.77 8.72 -5.63
C ILE A 677 16.54 9.05 -7.10
N LEU A 678 17.45 8.60 -7.96
CA LEU A 678 17.40 8.86 -9.39
C LEU A 678 16.26 8.07 -10.02
N ASN A 679 15.42 8.75 -10.79
CA ASN A 679 14.45 8.09 -11.66
C ASN A 679 15.19 7.50 -12.87
N LEU A 680 15.14 6.18 -12.99
CA LEU A 680 15.82 5.38 -13.99
C LEU A 680 15.12 5.44 -15.36
N SER A 681 13.86 5.86 -15.44
CA SER A 681 13.10 5.99 -16.68
C SER A 681 12.34 7.34 -16.75
N PRO A 682 13.03 8.47 -16.95
CA PRO A 682 12.41 9.79 -16.93
C PRO A 682 11.57 10.11 -18.17
N GLN A 683 11.74 9.38 -19.28
CA GLN A 683 11.05 9.61 -20.55
C GLN A 683 9.87 8.67 -20.80
N SER A 684 9.61 7.68 -19.92
CA SER A 684 8.51 6.74 -20.15
C SER A 684 7.16 7.45 -19.98
N LYS A 685 6.20 7.12 -20.85
CA LYS A 685 4.79 7.55 -20.70
C LYS A 685 4.08 6.84 -19.52
N SER A 686 4.79 5.97 -18.79
CA SER A 686 4.29 5.31 -17.59
C SER A 686 4.44 6.24 -16.39
N VAL A 687 3.38 6.36 -15.58
CA VAL A 687 3.37 7.19 -14.36
C VAL A 687 4.26 6.59 -13.24
N GLU A 688 4.65 5.32 -13.35
CA GLU A 688 5.56 4.66 -12.41
C GLU A 688 7.01 5.14 -12.56
N GLN A 689 7.57 5.71 -11.49
CA GLN A 689 9.00 6.04 -11.39
C GLN A 689 9.80 4.76 -11.13
N LYS A 690 10.62 4.33 -12.10
CA LYS A 690 11.57 3.22 -11.89
C LYS A 690 12.74 3.75 -11.08
N GLN A 691 13.04 3.17 -9.93
CA GLN A 691 14.05 3.70 -9.01
C GLN A 691 15.02 2.62 -8.50
N GLN A 692 14.68 1.33 -8.71
CA GLN A 692 15.47 0.19 -8.28
C GLN A 692 15.87 -0.69 -9.48
N ILE A 693 17.08 -1.25 -9.40
CA ILE A 693 17.68 -2.22 -10.32
C ILE A 693 17.77 -3.55 -9.57
N GLU A 694 17.31 -4.62 -10.19
CA GLU A 694 17.38 -5.98 -9.64
C GLU A 694 18.16 -6.90 -10.58
N LEU A 695 19.11 -7.63 -10.00
CA LEU A 695 19.93 -8.63 -10.67
C LEU A 695 19.58 -10.02 -10.15
N GLU A 696 19.20 -10.93 -11.06
CA GLU A 696 18.86 -12.32 -10.77
C GLU A 696 19.68 -13.28 -11.65
N GLU A 697 19.73 -14.56 -11.26
CA GLU A 697 20.50 -15.59 -11.98
C GLU A 697 21.97 -15.18 -12.21
N ILE A 698 22.59 -14.65 -11.15
CA ILE A 698 23.95 -14.10 -11.20
C ILE A 698 24.97 -15.23 -11.32
N GLU A 699 25.78 -15.17 -12.37
CA GLU A 699 26.95 -16.02 -12.58
C GLU A 699 28.21 -15.14 -12.73
N GLY A 700 29.25 -15.44 -11.94
CA GLY A 700 30.51 -14.67 -11.92
C GLY A 700 30.61 -13.65 -10.78
N GLU A 701 31.75 -12.96 -10.72
CA GLU A 701 32.06 -11.98 -9.66
C GLU A 701 32.37 -10.60 -10.25
N VAL A 702 32.05 -9.56 -9.46
CA VAL A 702 32.32 -8.15 -9.75
C VAL A 702 33.20 -7.59 -8.64
N ASN A 703 34.27 -6.89 -9.02
CA ASN A 703 35.20 -6.26 -8.07
C ASN A 703 35.71 -4.91 -8.62
N ALA A 704 36.54 -4.20 -7.85
CA ALA A 704 37.05 -2.89 -8.24
C ALA A 704 37.94 -2.90 -9.49
N ASP A 705 38.64 -4.01 -9.78
CA ASP A 705 39.49 -4.17 -10.97
C ASP A 705 38.69 -4.57 -12.21
N ASN A 706 37.51 -5.19 -12.01
CA ASN A 706 36.60 -5.64 -13.05
C ASN A 706 35.13 -5.28 -12.67
N PRO A 707 34.76 -3.98 -12.74
CA PRO A 707 33.46 -3.51 -12.29
C PRO A 707 32.38 -3.74 -13.34
N LEU A 708 31.13 -3.86 -12.89
CA LEU A 708 29.96 -3.79 -13.76
C LEU A 708 29.68 -2.31 -14.06
N ILE A 709 29.68 -1.93 -15.35
CA ILE A 709 29.58 -0.54 -15.78
C ILE A 709 28.16 -0.25 -16.29
N LEU A 710 27.53 0.78 -15.72
CA LEU A 710 26.23 1.31 -16.11
C LEU A 710 26.39 2.75 -16.60
N ALA A 711 26.20 2.98 -17.90
CA ALA A 711 26.18 4.32 -18.46
C ALA A 711 24.75 4.90 -18.38
N ILE A 712 24.66 6.14 -17.88
CA ILE A 712 23.45 6.94 -17.78
C ILE A 712 23.52 8.01 -18.87
N GLN A 713 22.48 8.09 -19.69
CA GLN A 713 22.37 9.04 -20.80
C GLN A 713 21.06 9.82 -20.71
N ASN A 714 21.05 11.03 -21.28
CA ASN A 714 19.86 11.88 -21.40
C ASN A 714 19.18 12.22 -20.06
N GLN A 715 19.95 12.25 -18.96
CA GLN A 715 19.48 12.69 -17.64
C GLN A 715 20.24 13.93 -17.18
N GLU A 716 19.53 14.94 -16.68
CA GLU A 716 20.14 16.18 -16.21
C GLU A 716 20.82 15.95 -14.85
N ILE A 717 22.15 15.80 -14.89
CA ILE A 717 23.03 15.73 -13.73
C ILE A 717 23.85 17.02 -13.73
N LEU A 718 23.56 17.90 -12.78
CA LEU A 718 24.24 19.18 -12.65
C LEU A 718 25.73 18.97 -12.29
N PRO A 719 26.61 19.94 -12.60
CA PRO A 719 28.03 19.82 -12.30
C PRO A 719 28.39 19.61 -10.82
N ASN A 720 27.47 19.95 -9.92
CA ASN A 720 27.59 19.80 -8.47
C ASN A 720 26.81 18.59 -7.91
N GLU A 721 26.45 17.63 -8.78
CA GLU A 721 25.72 16.42 -8.42
C GLU A 721 26.53 15.17 -8.77
N ILE A 722 26.48 14.16 -7.91
CA ILE A 722 27.00 12.82 -8.19
C ILE A 722 25.89 11.79 -8.09
N VAL A 723 26.04 10.69 -8.83
CA VAL A 723 25.15 9.52 -8.74
C VAL A 723 25.92 8.36 -8.11
N LEU A 724 25.39 7.71 -7.08
CA LEU A 724 26.03 6.60 -6.40
C LEU A 724 25.15 5.35 -6.45
N PRO A 725 25.70 4.15 -6.73
CA PRO A 725 24.94 2.93 -6.62
C PRO A 725 24.86 2.53 -5.14
N VAL A 726 23.65 2.36 -4.62
CA VAL A 726 23.37 2.10 -3.20
C VAL A 726 22.46 0.89 -3.03
N MET A 727 22.78 0.02 -2.09
CA MET A 727 21.96 -1.12 -1.69
C MET A 727 21.37 -0.88 -0.30
N VAL A 728 20.16 -1.38 -0.06
CA VAL A 728 19.51 -1.33 1.25
C VAL A 728 19.54 -2.73 1.86
N ASN A 729 20.10 -2.87 3.05
CA ASN A 729 20.17 -4.13 3.79
C ASN A 729 19.66 -3.92 5.22
N GLY A 730 18.39 -4.28 5.49
CA GLY A 730 17.72 -3.91 6.73
C GLY A 730 17.64 -2.38 6.87
N ASP A 731 18.06 -1.86 8.02
CA ASP A 731 18.13 -0.41 8.30
C ASP A 731 19.45 0.24 7.82
N GLN A 732 20.24 -0.41 6.95
CA GLN A 732 21.54 0.10 6.50
C GLN A 732 21.55 0.38 4.99
N VAL A 733 22.06 1.55 4.62
CA VAL A 733 22.30 1.94 3.21
C VAL A 733 23.79 1.75 2.90
N VAL A 734 24.11 0.83 2.00
CA VAL A 734 25.48 0.47 1.62
C VAL A 734 25.78 1.01 0.22
N VAL A 735 26.80 1.85 0.08
CA VAL A 735 27.29 2.29 -1.24
C VAL A 735 28.06 1.13 -1.89
N ILE A 736 27.69 0.67 -3.07
CA ILE A 736 28.29 -0.53 -3.70
C ILE A 736 29.24 -0.23 -4.86
N GLY A 737 29.59 1.04 -5.04
CA GLY A 737 30.39 1.48 -6.16
C GLY A 737 30.48 3.00 -6.26
N SER A 738 30.82 3.49 -7.45
CA SER A 738 31.18 4.89 -7.68
C SER A 738 30.61 5.42 -9.00
N SER A 739 30.85 6.70 -9.30
CA SER A 739 30.51 7.26 -10.61
C SER A 739 31.53 8.26 -11.13
N LYS A 740 31.43 8.52 -12.44
CA LYS A 740 32.22 9.49 -13.18
C LYS A 740 31.31 10.25 -14.15
N ALA A 741 31.26 11.58 -14.03
CA ALA A 741 30.62 12.44 -15.01
C ALA A 741 31.51 12.54 -16.27
N LEU A 742 30.94 12.27 -17.44
CA LEU A 742 31.64 12.32 -18.74
C LEU A 742 31.41 13.64 -19.50
N GLY A 743 30.40 14.44 -19.10
CA GLY A 743 29.97 15.67 -19.78
C GLY A 743 28.71 15.44 -20.63
N ASN A 744 28.07 16.51 -21.13
CA ASN A 744 26.88 16.43 -22.00
C ASN A 744 25.70 15.56 -21.46
N ASN A 745 25.40 15.63 -20.16
CA ASN A 745 24.37 14.81 -19.49
C ASN A 745 24.65 13.29 -19.54
N GLU A 746 25.92 12.90 -19.66
CA GLU A 746 26.36 11.51 -19.57
C GLU A 746 27.16 11.27 -18.29
N SER A 747 26.91 10.12 -17.66
CA SER A 747 27.66 9.66 -16.48
C SER A 747 27.82 8.15 -16.51
N GLU A 748 28.96 7.64 -16.05
CA GLU A 748 29.18 6.22 -15.85
C GLU A 748 29.14 5.90 -14.35
N VAL A 749 28.39 4.86 -14.00
CA VAL A 749 28.33 4.28 -12.66
C VAL A 749 29.04 2.94 -12.69
N TYR A 750 29.99 2.75 -11.78
CA TYR A 750 30.78 1.53 -11.63
C TYR A 750 30.28 0.81 -10.39
N ILE A 751 29.71 -0.38 -10.55
CA ILE A 751 29.41 -1.28 -9.44
C ILE A 751 30.69 -2.08 -9.18
N GLU A 752 31.30 -1.87 -8.02
CA GLU A 752 32.64 -2.38 -7.67
C GLU A 752 32.57 -3.49 -6.62
N ARG A 753 31.41 -3.70 -5.98
CA ARG A 753 31.18 -4.78 -5.02
C ARG A 753 29.73 -5.27 -5.06
N LEU A 754 29.54 -6.58 -4.93
CA LEU A 754 28.25 -7.21 -4.68
C LEU A 754 28.35 -8.00 -3.37
N PRO A 755 27.31 -8.02 -2.50
CA PRO A 755 27.35 -8.77 -1.25
C PRO A 755 27.51 -10.28 -1.46
N GLU A 756 28.21 -10.96 -0.54
CA GLU A 756 28.29 -12.42 -0.52
C GLU A 756 26.92 -13.02 -0.19
N ILE A 757 26.41 -13.87 -1.09
CA ILE A 757 25.18 -14.64 -0.86
C ILE A 757 25.54 -15.83 0.02
N ASN A 758 25.25 -15.75 1.33
CA ASN A 758 25.47 -16.85 2.27
C ASN A 758 24.74 -18.13 1.80
N THR A 759 25.49 -19.13 1.33
CA THR A 759 24.99 -20.44 0.87
C THR A 759 24.86 -21.48 2.00
N GLY A 760 24.90 -21.02 3.27
CA GLY A 760 25.21 -21.86 4.44
C GLY A 760 24.07 -22.62 5.12
N GLU A 761 22.79 -22.40 4.81
CA GLU A 761 21.70 -23.16 5.43
C GLU A 761 20.99 -24.06 4.41
N LYS A 762 21.03 -25.38 4.67
CA LYS A 762 20.25 -26.38 3.93
C LYS A 762 18.75 -26.06 4.00
N ARG A 763 18.25 -25.30 3.03
CA ARG A 763 16.83 -25.20 2.67
C ARG A 763 16.68 -25.47 1.18
N THR A 764 15.64 -26.22 0.85
CA THR A 764 15.30 -26.72 -0.48
C THR A 764 15.17 -25.58 -1.49
N LYS A 765 16.05 -25.57 -2.51
CA LYS A 765 15.99 -24.88 -3.82
C LYS A 765 14.87 -23.82 -3.99
N SER A 766 14.85 -22.77 -3.18
CA SER A 766 14.22 -21.51 -3.57
C SER A 766 15.25 -20.72 -4.37
N LEU A 767 14.83 -20.13 -5.50
CA LEU A 767 15.60 -19.24 -6.38
C LEU A 767 16.69 -18.43 -5.65
N GLY A 768 17.87 -18.33 -6.27
CA GLY A 768 18.97 -17.49 -5.79
C GLY A 768 18.47 -16.08 -5.52
N ARG A 769 18.77 -15.55 -4.32
CA ARG A 769 18.36 -14.20 -3.91
C ARG A 769 18.78 -13.18 -4.98
N ALA A 770 17.82 -12.39 -5.46
CA ALA A 770 18.06 -11.22 -6.31
C ALA A 770 18.90 -10.18 -5.54
N ILE A 771 19.91 -9.60 -6.18
CA ILE A 771 20.63 -8.43 -5.64
C ILE A 771 19.90 -7.17 -6.11
N LYS A 772 19.49 -6.33 -5.17
CA LYS A 772 18.73 -5.11 -5.45
C LYS A 772 19.53 -3.87 -5.05
N PHE A 773 19.60 -2.88 -5.93
CA PHE A 773 20.25 -1.60 -5.63
C PHE A 773 19.57 -0.45 -6.38
N CYS A 774 19.82 0.78 -5.95
CA CYS A 774 19.25 2.00 -6.50
C CYS A 774 20.37 2.96 -6.89
N LEU A 775 20.05 3.95 -7.70
CA LEU A 775 20.97 5.05 -7.99
C LEU A 775 20.56 6.26 -7.16
N MET A 776 21.45 6.72 -6.29
CA MET A 776 21.21 7.86 -5.42
C MET A 776 21.97 9.08 -5.91
N LYS A 777 21.23 10.14 -6.19
CA LYS A 777 21.72 11.45 -6.56
C LYS A 777 22.04 12.25 -5.28
N LEU A 778 23.29 12.65 -5.15
CA LEU A 778 23.79 13.50 -4.06
C LEU A 778 24.17 14.86 -4.63
N VAL A 779 23.52 15.91 -4.12
CA VAL A 779 23.88 17.30 -4.40
C VAL A 779 24.97 17.69 -3.40
N PHE A 780 26.17 17.99 -3.87
CA PHE A 780 27.21 18.56 -3.03
C PHE A 780 27.21 20.09 -3.18
N LYS A 781 27.27 20.79 -2.05
CA LYS A 781 27.42 22.25 -2.05
C LYS A 781 28.87 22.59 -2.42
N THR A 782 29.19 22.63 -3.70
CA THR A 782 30.27 23.51 -4.15
C THR A 782 29.63 24.86 -4.40
N ALA A 783 29.67 25.73 -3.40
CA ALA A 783 29.43 27.15 -3.58
C ALA A 783 30.79 27.87 -3.66
N PRO A 784 31.53 27.74 -4.78
CA PRO A 784 32.84 28.38 -4.93
C PRO A 784 32.78 29.90 -4.76
N GLU A 785 31.60 30.50 -4.98
CA GLU A 785 31.36 31.93 -4.77
C GLU A 785 31.30 32.35 -3.29
N SER A 786 31.16 31.40 -2.35
CA SER A 786 31.11 31.67 -0.90
C SER A 786 32.35 31.23 -0.12
N TYR A 787 33.33 30.59 -0.78
CA TYR A 787 34.59 30.25 -0.12
C TYR A 787 35.48 31.46 0.09
N PHE A 788 36.27 31.41 1.17
CA PHE A 788 37.11 32.50 1.62
C PHE A 788 36.32 33.77 1.98
N ALA A 789 35.05 33.59 2.39
CA ALA A 789 34.23 34.67 2.91
C ALA A 789 34.10 34.56 4.43
N LEU A 790 34.16 35.71 5.10
CA LEU A 790 33.83 35.85 6.50
C LEU A 790 32.33 36.14 6.60
N ASN A 791 31.63 35.41 7.46
CA ASN A 791 30.21 35.64 7.73
C ASN A 791 30.00 35.86 9.22
N TRP A 792 28.97 36.62 9.59
CA TRP A 792 28.46 36.65 10.95
C TRP A 792 27.17 35.81 11.03
N VAL A 793 26.84 35.36 12.24
CA VAL A 793 25.65 34.53 12.47
C VAL A 793 24.54 35.36 13.10
N ASP A 794 23.40 35.44 12.41
CA ASP A 794 22.17 36.02 12.92
C ASP A 794 21.34 34.96 13.64
N TYR A 795 21.27 35.10 14.98
CA TYR A 795 20.47 34.21 15.83
C TYR A 795 19.05 34.73 16.09
N GLU A 796 18.65 35.89 15.55
CA GLU A 796 17.31 36.47 15.78
C GLU A 796 16.22 35.82 14.92
N GLN A 797 16.60 35.07 13.89
CA GLN A 797 15.67 34.32 13.04
C GLN A 797 15.29 32.97 13.68
N THR A 798 14.18 32.37 13.22
CA THR A 798 13.69 31.07 13.70
C THR A 798 14.71 29.94 13.51
N LYS A 799 15.59 30.05 12.51
CA LYS A 799 16.80 29.25 12.35
C LYS A 799 17.99 30.20 12.22
N PRO A 800 19.13 29.95 12.90
CA PRO A 800 20.33 30.77 12.75
C PRO A 800 20.80 30.85 11.29
N VAL A 801 21.10 32.04 10.80
CA VAL A 801 21.52 32.28 9.41
C VAL A 801 22.92 32.89 9.37
N ARG A 802 23.81 32.33 8.54
CA ARG A 802 25.11 32.93 8.20
C ARG A 802 24.92 33.98 7.11
N THR A 803 25.43 35.18 7.33
CA THR A 803 25.35 36.26 6.34
C THR A 803 26.57 37.19 6.42
N ASN A 804 26.90 37.83 5.30
CA ASN A 804 27.92 38.88 5.21
C ASN A 804 27.31 40.30 5.15
N LEU A 805 25.99 40.42 5.21
CA LEU A 805 25.29 41.71 5.17
C LEU A 805 25.69 42.57 6.38
N ASN A 806 26.13 43.80 6.13
CA ASN A 806 26.59 44.75 7.15
C ASN A 806 27.74 44.24 8.05
N LEU A 807 28.55 43.29 7.56
CA LEU A 807 29.60 42.64 8.35
C LEU A 807 30.59 43.63 8.98
N SER A 808 31.09 44.61 8.23
CA SER A 808 32.03 45.61 8.75
C SER A 808 31.42 46.46 9.88
N GLN A 809 30.13 46.76 9.81
CA GLN A 809 29.41 47.48 10.87
C GLN A 809 29.30 46.62 12.13
N LYS A 810 28.88 45.36 12.00
CA LYS A 810 28.78 44.41 13.12
C LYS A 810 30.12 44.19 13.81
N ILE A 811 31.19 44.02 13.02
CA ILE A 811 32.54 43.91 13.56
C ILE A 811 32.93 45.21 14.27
N THR A 812 32.58 46.38 13.74
CA THR A 812 32.86 47.69 14.34
C THR A 812 32.20 47.85 15.72
N GLU A 813 30.95 47.41 15.88
CA GLU A 813 30.17 47.49 17.12
C GLU A 813 30.61 46.48 18.19
N ALA A 814 31.11 45.32 17.77
CA ALA A 814 31.53 44.23 18.67
C ALA A 814 32.86 44.51 19.38
N LYS A 815 32.97 44.09 20.65
CA LYS A 815 34.21 44.13 21.44
C LYS A 815 34.80 42.73 21.64
N ASN A 816 33.98 41.74 21.94
CA ASN A 816 34.36 40.35 22.11
C ASN A 816 33.85 39.51 20.94
N ILE A 817 34.77 39.03 20.11
CA ILE A 817 34.44 38.30 18.88
C ILE A 817 34.98 36.87 18.99
N VAL A 818 34.14 35.89 18.66
CA VAL A 818 34.52 34.50 18.50
C VAL A 818 34.46 34.10 17.02
N LEU A 819 35.52 33.49 16.51
CA LEU A 819 35.64 33.03 15.13
C LEU A 819 35.65 31.50 15.10
N PHE A 820 34.70 30.92 14.38
CA PHE A 820 34.60 29.49 14.12
C PHE A 820 35.20 29.15 12.75
N ILE A 821 36.05 28.12 12.73
CA ILE A 821 36.75 27.65 11.54
C ILE A 821 36.54 26.14 11.44
N HIS A 822 35.94 25.69 10.34
CA HIS A 822 35.62 24.29 10.14
C HIS A 822 36.85 23.44 9.78
N GLY A 823 36.69 22.12 9.81
CA GLY A 823 37.70 21.15 9.42
C GLY A 823 37.67 20.81 7.94
N ILE A 824 37.97 19.56 7.60
CA ILE A 824 37.86 19.08 6.22
C ILE A 824 36.40 18.95 5.74
N ILE A 825 35.43 19.09 6.64
CA ILE A 825 33.97 18.94 6.41
C ILE A 825 33.44 19.97 5.40
N GLY A 826 34.11 21.12 5.28
CA GLY A 826 33.83 22.10 4.22
C GLY A 826 32.82 23.20 4.58
N ASP A 827 32.21 23.19 5.76
CA ASP A 827 31.45 24.33 6.29
C ASP A 827 31.36 24.39 7.82
N THR A 828 30.98 25.55 8.35
CA THR A 828 30.75 25.85 9.78
C THR A 828 29.29 25.65 10.23
N GLU A 829 28.37 25.17 9.38
CA GLU A 829 26.92 25.14 9.68
C GLU A 829 26.62 24.30 10.93
N GLY A 830 27.29 23.16 11.07
CA GLY A 830 27.15 22.27 12.23
C GLY A 830 27.70 22.85 13.55
N MET A 831 28.54 23.88 13.51
CA MET A 831 29.13 24.49 14.72
C MET A 831 28.27 25.61 15.31
N ILE A 832 27.31 26.13 14.53
CA ILE A 832 26.49 27.29 14.89
C ILE A 832 25.55 27.03 16.07
N PRO A 833 24.85 25.89 16.17
CA PRO A 833 23.99 25.62 17.34
C PRO A 833 24.75 25.68 18.67
N PHE A 834 25.99 25.18 18.69
CA PHE A 834 26.88 25.28 19.85
C PHE A 834 27.21 26.74 20.21
N ALA A 835 27.46 27.59 19.21
CA ALA A 835 27.82 28.98 19.42
C ALA A 835 26.66 29.86 19.93
N GLN A 836 25.40 29.41 19.82
CA GLN A 836 24.22 30.18 20.26
C GLN A 836 24.27 30.56 21.75
N ARG A 837 24.72 29.64 22.62
CA ARG A 837 24.84 29.88 24.08
C ARG A 837 25.85 30.98 24.41
N LEU A 838 26.78 31.30 23.51
CA LEU A 838 27.85 32.27 23.75
C LEU A 838 27.37 33.73 23.60
N VAL A 839 26.33 33.94 22.80
CA VAL A 839 25.82 35.27 22.40
C VAL A 839 24.40 35.56 22.88
N LYS A 840 23.59 34.53 23.19
CA LYS A 840 22.25 34.70 23.79
C LYS A 840 22.29 34.37 25.28
N PRO A 841 21.89 35.29 26.17
CA PRO A 841 21.80 34.99 27.59
C PRO A 841 20.70 33.94 27.84
N THR A 842 21.03 32.90 28.59
CA THR A 842 20.04 31.99 29.20
C THR A 842 19.61 32.54 30.55
N GLU A 843 18.52 32.02 31.15
CA GLU A 843 18.05 32.48 32.48
C GLU A 843 19.16 32.46 33.56
N ASP A 844 20.19 31.61 33.39
CA ASP A 844 21.32 31.44 34.31
C ASP A 844 22.67 32.06 33.86
N SER A 845 22.78 32.76 32.71
CA SER A 845 24.08 33.32 32.27
C SER A 845 24.00 34.58 31.39
N LYS A 846 24.97 35.50 31.52
CA LYS A 846 25.15 36.67 30.62
C LYS A 846 25.97 36.28 29.39
N ALA A 847 25.54 36.74 28.21
CA ALA A 847 26.31 36.63 26.96
C ALA A 847 27.72 37.23 27.13
N LYS A 848 28.75 36.47 26.73
CA LYS A 848 30.17 36.86 26.85
C LYS A 848 30.79 37.34 25.55
N TYR A 849 30.19 36.97 24.43
CA TYR A 849 30.60 37.39 23.10
C TYR A 849 29.51 38.26 22.48
N ASP A 850 29.93 39.29 21.76
CA ASP A 850 29.03 40.21 21.07
C ASP A 850 28.75 39.76 19.64
N LEU A 851 29.65 38.94 19.07
CA LEU A 851 29.60 38.53 17.67
C LEU A 851 30.22 37.15 17.47
N VAL A 852 29.49 36.28 16.76
CA VAL A 852 30.01 35.01 16.21
C VAL A 852 30.31 35.23 14.75
N LEU A 853 31.57 34.99 14.38
CA LEU A 853 32.04 34.94 13.02
C LEU A 853 32.30 33.49 12.61
N THR A 854 32.10 33.21 11.33
CA THR A 854 32.41 31.93 10.70
C THR A 854 33.23 32.16 9.45
N PHE A 855 34.26 31.34 9.22
CA PHE A 855 35.06 31.37 8.01
C PHE A 855 34.99 30.02 7.30
N ASP A 856 34.41 30.03 6.10
CA ASP A 856 34.29 28.85 5.25
C ASP A 856 35.29 28.92 4.09
N TYR A 857 35.92 27.80 3.75
CA TYR A 857 36.98 27.74 2.74
C TYR A 857 37.02 26.39 2.01
N GLU A 858 37.64 26.39 0.83
CA GLU A 858 37.88 25.16 0.06
C GLU A 858 38.97 24.31 0.74
N CYS A 859 38.64 23.06 1.07
CA CYS A 859 39.39 22.25 2.03
C CYS A 859 40.06 20.98 1.44
N LEU A 860 40.03 20.78 0.13
CA LEU A 860 40.59 19.59 -0.54
C LEU A 860 41.83 19.89 -1.40
N ASN A 861 41.84 21.02 -2.10
CA ASN A 861 42.88 21.33 -3.09
C ASN A 861 43.69 22.59 -2.76
N THR A 862 43.17 23.49 -1.94
CA THR A 862 43.87 24.72 -1.56
C THR A 862 44.93 24.43 -0.48
N PRO A 863 46.21 24.79 -0.68
CA PRO A 863 47.23 24.62 0.36
C PRO A 863 46.85 25.33 1.67
N ILE A 864 47.12 24.70 2.82
CA ILE A 864 46.74 25.22 4.15
C ILE A 864 47.32 26.61 4.40
N GLU A 865 48.53 26.89 3.92
CA GLU A 865 49.14 28.22 3.98
C GLU A 865 48.33 29.26 3.20
N LYS A 866 47.82 28.89 2.03
CA LYS A 866 47.04 29.81 1.21
C LYS A 866 45.68 30.11 1.83
N ILE A 867 45.07 29.12 2.49
CA ILE A 867 43.84 29.30 3.26
C ILE A 867 44.09 30.31 4.41
N ALA A 868 45.19 30.15 5.14
CA ALA A 868 45.57 31.06 6.23
C ALA A 868 45.89 32.49 5.74
N GLU A 869 46.54 32.63 4.58
CA GLU A 869 46.76 33.93 3.94
C GLU A 869 45.44 34.63 3.60
N ASN A 870 44.50 33.90 2.98
CA ASN A 870 43.19 34.44 2.63
C ASN A 870 42.41 34.85 3.90
N LEU A 871 42.45 34.04 4.95
CA LEU A 871 41.86 34.41 6.24
C LEU A 871 42.46 35.73 6.79
N ALA A 872 43.79 35.88 6.73
CA ALA A 872 44.45 37.12 7.17
C ALA A 872 44.01 38.35 6.35
N ILE A 873 43.85 38.18 5.03
CA ILE A 873 43.40 39.25 4.12
C ILE A 873 41.98 39.67 4.48
N VAL A 874 41.05 38.72 4.55
CA VAL A 874 39.62 39.00 4.78
C VAL A 874 39.39 39.61 6.16
N LEU A 875 40.12 39.16 7.18
CA LEU A 875 40.09 39.77 8.52
C LEU A 875 40.56 41.23 8.47
N SER A 876 41.65 41.51 7.74
CA SER A 876 42.20 42.86 7.62
C SER A 876 41.27 43.81 6.84
N GLU A 877 40.61 43.32 5.79
CA GLU A 877 39.62 44.09 5.01
C GLU A 877 38.44 44.59 5.86
N HIS A 878 38.11 43.83 6.91
CA HIS A 878 37.02 44.16 7.83
C HIS A 878 37.50 44.79 9.15
N GLY A 879 38.75 45.27 9.21
CA GLY A 879 39.28 46.04 10.33
C GLY A 879 39.84 45.23 11.50
N ILE A 880 40.14 43.94 11.29
CA ILE A 880 40.80 43.05 12.26
C ILE A 880 42.25 42.83 11.79
N ASP A 881 43.09 43.84 11.96
CA ASP A 881 44.47 43.91 11.41
C ASP A 881 45.58 43.86 12.48
N GLY A 882 45.21 43.89 13.76
CA GLY A 882 46.11 43.76 14.92
C GLY A 882 46.63 45.08 15.46
N ASN A 883 46.25 46.19 14.83
CA ASN A 883 46.51 47.55 15.32
C ASN A 883 45.32 48.11 16.13
N THR A 884 44.19 47.41 16.12
CA THR A 884 43.00 47.75 16.90
C THR A 884 42.97 46.97 18.22
N ASP A 885 42.20 47.45 19.20
CA ASP A 885 41.97 46.73 20.48
C ASP A 885 41.14 45.43 20.32
N LYS A 886 40.83 45.02 19.08
CA LYS A 886 39.95 43.88 18.78
C LYS A 886 40.77 42.60 18.62
N LYS A 887 40.62 41.69 19.57
CA LYS A 887 41.22 40.36 19.54
C LYS A 887 40.17 39.27 19.39
N LEU A 888 40.46 38.27 18.57
CA LEU A 888 39.60 37.12 18.29
C LEU A 888 39.84 35.98 19.28
N THR A 889 38.77 35.36 19.76
CA THR A 889 38.85 33.98 20.24
C THR A 889 38.60 33.06 19.06
N ILE A 890 39.54 32.18 18.71
CA ILE A 890 39.37 31.26 17.57
C ILE A 890 38.99 29.88 18.11
N VAL A 891 37.90 29.31 17.60
CA VAL A 891 37.44 27.95 17.88
C VAL A 891 37.49 27.15 16.58
N THR A 892 38.25 26.07 16.58
CA THR A 892 38.52 25.32 15.35
C THR A 892 38.19 23.85 15.51
N HIS A 893 37.69 23.26 14.43
CA HIS A 893 37.59 21.81 14.29
C HIS A 893 38.69 21.28 13.37
N SER A 894 39.32 20.16 13.75
CA SER A 894 40.16 19.36 12.85
C SER A 894 41.20 20.23 12.11
N MET A 895 41.25 20.16 10.78
CA MET A 895 42.16 20.92 9.92
C MET A 895 42.11 22.45 10.11
N GLY A 896 40.98 23.03 10.52
CA GLY A 896 40.86 24.47 10.80
C GLY A 896 41.83 24.94 11.89
N GLY A 897 42.25 24.02 12.79
CA GLY A 897 43.30 24.30 13.75
C GLY A 897 44.67 24.45 13.11
N LEU A 898 44.99 23.68 12.07
CA LEU A 898 46.23 23.86 11.31
C LEU A 898 46.23 25.21 10.56
N VAL A 899 45.12 25.58 9.93
CA VAL A 899 44.95 26.91 9.30
C VAL A 899 45.22 28.02 10.32
N SER A 900 44.64 27.91 11.52
CA SER A 900 44.80 28.89 12.59
C SER A 900 46.21 28.94 13.16
N ARG A 901 46.88 27.79 13.27
CA ARG A 901 48.28 27.72 13.67
C ARG A 901 49.20 28.33 12.62
N VAL A 902 48.95 28.14 11.33
CA VAL A 902 49.71 28.81 10.27
C VAL A 902 49.52 30.33 10.34
N LEU A 903 48.30 30.80 10.55
CA LEU A 903 48.00 32.23 10.74
C LEU A 903 48.81 32.82 11.91
N ILE A 904 48.83 32.14 13.06
CA ILE A 904 49.49 32.62 14.28
C ILE A 904 51.01 32.47 14.20
N GLU A 905 51.49 31.28 13.84
CA GLU A 905 52.89 30.86 14.01
C GLU A 905 53.76 31.20 12.79
N LYS A 906 53.20 31.13 11.57
CA LYS A 906 53.96 31.41 10.33
C LYS A 906 53.70 32.80 9.77
N LEU A 907 52.44 33.26 9.75
CA LEU A 907 52.09 34.58 9.22
C LEU A 907 52.28 35.71 10.25
N GLY A 908 52.70 35.37 11.47
CA GLY A 908 53.01 36.34 12.54
C GLY A 908 51.80 37.13 13.03
N LYS A 909 50.58 36.60 12.86
CA LYS A 909 49.33 37.28 13.22
C LYS A 909 48.86 36.99 14.66
N ALA A 910 49.78 36.66 15.55
CA ALA A 910 49.50 36.39 16.96
C ALA A 910 48.79 37.56 17.68
N SER A 911 49.07 38.81 17.30
CA SER A 911 48.42 39.99 17.88
C SER A 911 46.90 40.04 17.66
N LEU A 912 46.39 39.36 16.61
CA LEU A 912 44.96 39.25 16.30
C LEU A 912 44.21 38.34 17.28
N VAL A 913 44.92 37.44 17.96
CA VAL A 913 44.31 36.28 18.63
C VAL A 913 44.44 36.41 20.14
N LYS A 914 43.30 36.37 20.84
CA LYS A 914 43.22 36.33 22.30
C LYS A 914 43.56 34.94 22.84
N LYS A 915 42.99 33.90 22.23
CA LYS A 915 43.23 32.48 22.53
C LYS A 915 42.77 31.60 21.36
N LEU A 916 43.38 30.44 21.21
CA LEU A 916 43.04 29.43 20.22
C LEU A 916 42.51 28.17 20.92
N ILE A 917 41.33 27.70 20.55
CA ILE A 917 40.71 26.47 21.03
C ILE A 917 40.60 25.49 19.87
N MET A 918 41.25 24.34 20.01
CA MET A 918 41.35 23.31 18.98
C MET A 918 40.64 22.03 19.44
N ALA A 919 39.68 21.57 18.66
CA ALA A 919 39.01 20.29 18.86
C ALA A 919 39.42 19.31 17.76
N GLY A 920 40.11 18.23 18.12
CA GLY A 920 40.53 17.18 17.17
C GLY A 920 41.57 17.58 16.14
N THR A 921 42.25 18.72 16.30
CA THR A 921 43.21 19.19 15.28
C THR A 921 44.39 18.22 15.12
N PRO A 922 44.75 17.82 13.89
CA PRO A 922 45.86 16.89 13.64
C PRO A 922 47.22 17.57 13.76
N ASN A 923 47.58 18.04 14.96
CA ASN A 923 48.81 18.77 15.23
C ASN A 923 50.08 17.94 14.93
N GLY A 924 50.01 16.62 15.10
CA GLY A 924 51.05 15.65 14.75
C GLY A 924 50.91 15.00 13.37
N GLY A 925 49.90 15.41 12.59
CA GLY A 925 49.47 14.77 11.37
C GLY A 925 48.36 13.72 11.61
N SER A 926 47.76 13.26 10.52
CA SER A 926 46.62 12.32 10.53
C SER A 926 46.89 11.09 9.66
N LEU A 927 46.06 10.06 9.81
CA LEU A 927 46.04 8.92 8.88
C LEU A 927 45.46 9.30 7.52
N PHE A 928 44.75 10.43 7.44
CA PHE A 928 44.35 11.09 6.20
C PHE A 928 45.53 11.65 5.39
N GLY A 929 46.73 11.10 5.51
CA GLY A 929 47.91 11.41 4.69
C GLY A 929 48.40 10.29 3.76
N ASN A 930 47.76 9.10 3.77
CA ASN A 930 48.24 7.89 3.06
C ASN A 930 47.21 7.33 2.03
N ALA A 931 47.60 7.28 0.74
CA ALA A 931 46.74 7.09 -0.46
C ALA A 931 45.73 5.91 -0.48
N PRO A 932 46.00 4.69 0.03
CA PRO A 932 45.02 3.59 -0.07
C PRO A 932 43.91 3.64 0.98
N SER A 933 44.16 4.28 2.13
CA SER A 933 43.24 4.27 3.28
C SER A 933 42.00 5.15 3.07
N TYR A 934 42.03 6.11 2.13
CA TYR A 934 40.94 7.05 1.90
C TYR A 934 39.74 6.48 1.18
N ILE A 935 39.94 5.57 0.22
CA ILE A 935 38.86 5.07 -0.65
C ILE A 935 37.90 4.17 0.16
N SER A 936 38.45 3.27 0.97
CA SER A 936 37.65 2.44 1.88
C SER A 936 36.90 3.33 2.87
N MET A 937 37.60 4.26 3.52
CA MET A 937 37.00 5.08 4.57
C MET A 937 35.96 6.09 4.05
N THR A 938 36.15 6.66 2.85
CA THR A 938 35.15 7.55 2.23
C THR A 938 33.88 6.80 1.86
N THR A 939 34.01 5.57 1.35
CA THR A 939 32.87 4.69 1.08
C THR A 939 32.14 4.32 2.36
N ASP A 940 32.87 4.08 3.45
CA ASP A 940 32.31 3.78 4.77
C ASP A 940 31.65 5.01 5.41
N VAL A 941 32.23 6.21 5.27
CA VAL A 941 31.63 7.48 5.72
C VAL A 941 30.39 7.84 4.91
N LEU A 942 30.38 7.60 3.60
CA LEU A 942 29.17 7.77 2.78
C LEU A 942 28.08 6.76 3.17
N THR A 943 28.45 5.50 3.38
CA THR A 943 27.53 4.45 3.86
C THR A 943 26.91 4.82 5.22
N LEU A 944 27.72 5.33 6.16
CA LEU A 944 27.25 5.82 7.45
C LEU A 944 26.41 7.10 7.34
N GLY A 945 26.81 8.02 6.46
CA GLY A 945 26.12 9.30 6.23
C GLY A 945 24.75 9.13 5.59
N LEU A 946 24.61 8.17 4.67
CA LEU A 946 23.34 7.82 4.06
C LEU A 946 22.43 7.04 5.00
N SER A 947 23.00 6.37 6.00
CA SER A 947 22.26 5.63 7.03
C SER A 947 21.86 6.48 8.24
N SER A 948 22.31 7.74 8.35
CA SER A 948 22.04 8.59 9.52
C SER A 948 21.90 10.08 9.17
N ALA A 949 20.76 10.68 9.54
CA ALA A 949 20.48 12.10 9.29
C ALA A 949 21.46 13.07 10.00
N LEU A 950 22.15 12.62 11.06
CA LEU A 950 23.12 13.39 11.83
C LEU A 950 24.46 13.62 11.10
N VAL A 951 24.76 12.85 10.06
CA VAL A 951 26.06 12.90 9.33
C VAL A 951 25.88 13.57 7.95
N ALA A 952 24.72 14.18 7.68
CA ALA A 952 24.38 14.83 6.42
C ALA A 952 25.39 15.90 5.92
N PRO A 953 25.97 16.79 6.75
CA PRO A 953 26.99 17.74 6.30
C PRO A 953 28.24 17.08 5.72
N TYR A 954 28.55 15.87 6.17
CA TYR A 954 29.74 15.11 5.80
C TYR A 954 29.58 14.34 4.49
N LEU A 955 28.35 14.12 4.03
CA LEU A 955 28.06 13.53 2.72
C LEU A 955 28.59 14.40 1.59
N ALA A 956 28.40 15.73 1.70
CA ALA A 956 28.89 16.68 0.71
C ALA A 956 30.43 16.65 0.60
N TRP A 957 31.14 16.57 1.73
CA TRP A 957 32.59 16.41 1.76
C TRP A 957 33.04 15.07 1.15
N ALA A 958 32.47 13.95 1.59
CA ALA A 958 32.88 12.63 1.13
C ALA A 958 32.58 12.44 -0.38
N GLY A 959 31.46 12.97 -0.87
CA GLY A 959 31.14 13.03 -2.29
C GLY A 959 32.15 13.89 -3.08
N GLY A 960 32.48 15.09 -2.58
CA GLY A 960 33.47 15.98 -3.19
C GLY A 960 34.88 15.36 -3.26
N LEU A 961 35.28 14.63 -2.22
CA LEU A 961 36.58 13.93 -2.17
C LEU A 961 36.65 12.79 -3.19
N ILE A 962 35.59 12.01 -3.38
CA ILE A 962 35.55 10.97 -4.43
C ILE A 962 35.69 11.57 -5.82
N VAL A 963 35.01 12.69 -6.10
CA VAL A 963 35.12 13.40 -7.39
C VAL A 963 36.54 13.92 -7.60
N ALA A 964 37.15 14.53 -6.59
CA ALA A 964 38.51 15.05 -6.65
C ALA A 964 39.54 13.93 -6.89
N LEU A 965 39.41 12.80 -6.21
CA LEU A 965 40.32 11.65 -6.36
C LEU A 965 40.18 10.96 -7.73
N LYS A 966 38.98 10.90 -8.32
CA LYS A 966 38.75 10.21 -9.60
C LYS A 966 38.89 11.11 -10.84
N LYS A 967 38.77 12.44 -10.71
CA LYS A 967 39.33 13.38 -11.70
C LYS A 967 40.84 13.44 -11.50
N SER A 968 41.56 12.54 -12.15
CA SER A 968 43.02 12.30 -12.03
C SER A 968 43.95 13.51 -12.29
N SER A 969 43.42 14.74 -12.36
CA SER A 969 44.16 16.00 -12.51
C SER A 969 44.04 16.95 -11.30
N MET A 970 43.21 16.65 -10.30
CA MET A 970 43.09 17.46 -9.07
C MET A 970 43.90 16.79 -7.95
N LEU A 971 45.11 17.30 -7.70
CA LEU A 971 45.95 16.88 -6.58
C LEU A 971 45.23 17.22 -5.26
N THR A 972 45.08 16.27 -4.34
CA THR A 972 44.56 16.55 -2.98
C THR A 972 45.66 17.16 -2.10
N VAL A 973 46.16 18.34 -2.48
CA VAL A 973 47.33 18.99 -1.87
C VAL A 973 47.14 19.16 -0.35
N THR A 974 45.94 19.53 0.08
CA THR A 974 45.63 19.76 1.49
C THR A 974 45.72 18.48 2.34
N LEU A 975 45.29 17.32 1.78
CA LEU A 975 45.39 16.02 2.46
C LEU A 975 46.85 15.57 2.61
N GLU A 976 47.67 15.76 1.58
CA GLU A 976 49.11 15.44 1.64
C GLU A 976 49.83 16.27 2.71
N GLN A 977 49.46 17.55 2.86
CA GLN A 977 50.02 18.44 3.89
C GLN A 977 49.66 18.00 5.32
N MET A 978 48.61 17.21 5.52
CA MET A 978 48.21 16.68 6.84
C MET A 978 48.86 15.33 7.18
N LYS A 979 49.69 14.77 6.30
CA LYS A 979 50.43 13.54 6.59
C LYS A 979 51.39 13.72 7.76
N ARG A 980 51.56 12.67 8.58
CA ARG A 980 52.64 12.64 9.58
C ARG A 980 53.99 12.92 8.92
N ASN A 981 54.77 13.81 9.53
CA ASN A 981 56.08 14.25 9.04
C ASN A 981 56.03 15.00 7.69
N SER A 982 54.88 15.54 7.28
CA SER A 982 54.85 16.50 6.17
C SER A 982 55.68 17.74 6.51
N ASP A 983 56.13 18.46 5.49
CA ASP A 983 56.89 19.70 5.67
C ASP A 983 56.11 20.73 6.51
N LEU A 984 54.80 20.82 6.30
CA LEU A 984 53.92 21.68 7.08
C LEU A 984 53.89 21.29 8.56
N ILE A 985 53.57 20.04 8.88
CA ILE A 985 53.46 19.56 10.27
C ILE A 985 54.79 19.72 11.01
N ASN A 986 55.91 19.38 10.36
CA ASN A 986 57.24 19.55 10.94
C ASN A 986 57.58 21.03 11.17
N SER A 987 57.24 21.91 10.22
CA SER A 987 57.53 23.35 10.33
C SER A 987 56.74 24.03 11.46
N LEU A 988 55.52 23.56 11.76
CA LEU A 988 54.72 24.04 12.89
C LEU A 988 55.23 23.54 14.25
N TYR A 989 56.08 22.52 14.29
CA TYR A 989 56.63 22.00 15.56
C TYR A 989 57.83 22.83 16.07
N ILE A 990 58.53 23.57 15.19
CA ILE A 990 59.85 24.17 15.47
C ILE A 990 59.89 25.71 15.27
N GLN A 991 58.89 26.48 15.70
CA GLN A 991 58.99 27.96 15.64
C GLN A 991 58.61 28.67 16.94
N ASN A 992 59.13 29.89 17.04
CA ASN A 992 59.05 30.84 18.15
C ASN A 992 57.67 30.85 18.83
N ASP A 993 57.68 31.02 20.16
CA ASP A 993 56.46 31.10 20.95
C ASP A 993 55.61 32.33 20.56
N PRO A 994 54.37 32.15 20.06
CA PRO A 994 53.52 33.28 19.67
C PRO A 994 52.93 34.04 20.88
N HIS A 995 53.15 33.56 22.10
CA HIS A 995 52.57 34.11 23.33
C HIS A 995 51.03 34.17 23.34
N VAL A 996 50.39 33.21 22.65
CA VAL A 996 48.93 33.03 22.59
C VAL A 996 48.53 31.78 23.38
N PRO A 997 47.54 31.86 24.30
CA PRO A 997 46.99 30.70 24.99
C PRO A 997 46.36 29.69 24.03
N TYR A 998 46.79 28.43 24.12
CA TYR A 998 46.26 27.31 23.32
C TYR A 998 45.52 26.33 24.22
N TYR A 999 44.32 25.94 23.79
CA TYR A 999 43.49 24.92 24.41
C TYR A 999 43.26 23.78 23.42
N ILE A 1000 43.51 22.54 23.82
CA ILE A 1000 43.46 21.37 22.94
C ILE A 1000 42.53 20.32 23.55
N LEU A 1001 41.40 20.08 22.89
CA LEU A 1001 40.50 18.98 23.24
C LEU A 1001 40.80 17.78 22.34
N ALA A 1002 41.25 16.70 22.95
CA ALA A 1002 41.62 15.46 22.28
C ALA A 1002 40.60 14.37 22.59
N GLY A 1003 39.96 13.87 21.54
CA GLY A 1003 39.00 12.79 21.61
C GLY A 1003 39.72 11.45 21.80
N ASN A 1004 39.10 10.59 22.60
CA ASN A 1004 39.48 9.20 22.74
C ASN A 1004 38.21 8.34 22.77
N ILE A 1005 37.99 7.53 21.74
CA ILE A 1005 36.81 6.67 21.66
C ILE A 1005 36.79 5.56 22.73
N ASP A 1006 37.94 5.19 23.31
CA ASP A 1006 38.00 4.19 24.38
C ASP A 1006 37.28 4.67 25.66
N LEU A 1007 37.15 5.99 25.82
CA LEU A 1007 36.46 6.64 26.93
C LEU A 1007 34.99 6.95 26.62
N TYR A 1008 34.54 6.66 25.40
CA TYR A 1008 33.21 7.02 24.92
C TYR A 1008 32.19 5.91 25.19
N ASN A 1009 31.12 6.25 25.91
CA ASN A 1009 29.99 5.34 26.12
C ASN A 1009 28.88 5.64 25.10
N PRO A 1010 28.62 4.77 24.11
CA PRO A 1010 27.59 4.98 23.11
C PRO A 1010 26.16 4.77 23.63
N ASN A 1011 25.99 4.29 24.87
CA ASN A 1011 24.69 3.95 25.46
C ASN A 1011 24.33 4.90 26.62
N SER A 1012 24.23 6.21 26.39
CA SER A 1012 23.69 7.12 27.40
C SER A 1012 22.20 6.86 27.63
N GLU A 1013 21.71 6.91 28.88
CA GLU A 1013 20.29 6.68 29.17
C GLU A 1013 19.37 7.76 28.55
N GLU A 1014 19.89 8.97 28.36
CA GLU A 1014 19.20 10.12 27.76
C GLU A 1014 19.10 10.06 26.22
N ASP A 1015 19.90 9.21 25.57
CA ASP A 1015 19.94 9.10 24.11
C ASP A 1015 18.78 8.24 23.58
N SER A 1016 18.19 8.67 22.44
CA SER A 1016 17.21 7.85 21.74
C SER A 1016 17.84 6.55 21.24
N TRP A 1017 17.02 5.53 20.97
CA TRP A 1017 17.52 4.26 20.43
C TRP A 1017 18.27 4.46 19.08
N PHE A 1018 17.88 5.47 18.31
CA PHE A 1018 18.49 5.84 17.05
C PHE A 1018 19.85 6.52 17.24
N ASP A 1019 19.97 7.41 18.23
CA ASP A 1019 21.25 8.01 18.61
C ASP A 1019 22.24 6.92 19.08
N LYS A 1020 21.76 5.96 19.89
CA LYS A 1020 22.55 4.80 20.34
C LYS A 1020 23.06 3.95 19.16
N LEU A 1021 22.22 3.72 18.15
CA LEU A 1021 22.61 2.99 16.94
C LEU A 1021 23.67 3.77 16.14
N CYS A 1022 23.47 5.07 15.92
CA CYS A 1022 24.42 5.94 15.22
C CYS A 1022 25.79 5.95 15.93
N LYS A 1023 25.78 6.09 17.26
CA LYS A 1023 26.98 6.08 18.10
C LYS A 1023 27.72 4.75 18.04
N ARG A 1024 27.01 3.61 18.01
CA ARG A 1024 27.62 2.26 17.87
C ARG A 1024 28.19 2.00 16.48
N LEU A 1025 27.57 2.53 15.42
CA LEU A 1025 28.06 2.41 14.05
C LEU A 1025 29.33 3.24 13.80
N VAL A 1026 29.38 4.48 14.32
CA VAL A 1026 30.57 5.34 14.27
C VAL A 1026 31.76 4.69 14.98
N LEU A 1027 31.53 4.00 16.10
CA LEU A 1027 32.55 3.22 16.81
C LEU A 1027 33.03 1.97 16.03
N GLY A 1028 32.13 1.32 15.28
CA GLY A 1028 32.44 0.12 14.50
C GLY A 1028 33.46 0.36 13.38
N VAL A 1029 33.45 1.55 12.76
CA VAL A 1029 34.37 1.92 11.68
C VAL A 1029 35.75 2.35 12.21
N GLY A 1030 35.81 3.01 13.37
CA GLY A 1030 37.08 3.45 13.96
C GLY A 1030 38.05 2.30 14.27
N ASN A 1031 37.54 1.16 14.72
CA ASN A 1031 38.33 0.02 15.19
C ASN A 1031 38.98 -0.81 14.06
N LEU A 1032 38.62 -0.59 12.79
CA LEU A 1032 39.17 -1.34 11.64
C LEU A 1032 40.53 -0.80 11.16
N PHE A 1033 40.89 0.45 11.50
CA PHE A 1033 42.02 1.17 10.87
C PHE A 1033 43.13 1.60 11.84
N HIS A 1034 42.97 1.35 13.13
CA HIS A 1034 43.92 1.77 14.16
C HIS A 1034 44.47 0.54 14.89
N GLU A 1035 45.80 0.41 14.91
CA GLU A 1035 46.55 -0.72 15.50
C GLU A 1035 46.46 -0.78 17.05
N GLY A 1036 45.27 -0.68 17.62
CA GLY A 1036 45.03 -0.69 19.08
C GLY A 1036 45.59 0.53 19.83
N LYS A 1037 45.75 1.68 19.16
CA LYS A 1037 46.23 2.94 19.76
C LYS A 1037 45.07 3.91 19.94
N GLN A 1038 45.02 4.65 21.04
CA GLN A 1038 43.98 5.65 21.33
C GLN A 1038 43.81 6.69 20.20
N HIS A 1039 42.57 6.89 19.76
CA HIS A 1039 42.21 7.78 18.66
C HIS A 1039 40.80 8.37 18.82
N ASP A 1040 40.50 9.39 18.03
CA ASP A 1040 39.15 9.93 17.89
C ASP A 1040 38.44 9.48 16.61
N ILE A 1041 39.00 8.51 15.86
CA ILE A 1041 38.59 7.94 14.56
C ILE A 1041 39.39 8.53 13.40
N ALA A 1042 39.74 9.81 13.49
CA ALA A 1042 40.44 10.52 12.44
C ALA A 1042 41.94 10.69 12.73
N VAL A 1043 42.25 10.92 14.00
CA VAL A 1043 43.59 11.29 14.47
C VAL A 1043 43.88 10.51 15.74
N TYR A 1044 45.13 10.05 15.92
CA TYR A 1044 45.54 9.50 17.21
C TYR A 1044 45.46 10.60 18.27
N THR A 1045 44.95 10.27 19.45
CA THR A 1045 44.81 11.22 20.58
C THR A 1045 46.14 11.92 20.90
N LYS A 1046 47.26 11.18 20.80
CA LYS A 1046 48.62 11.72 20.95
C LYS A 1046 49.02 12.74 19.89
N ASP A 1047 48.61 12.55 18.64
CA ASP A 1047 48.89 13.50 17.56
C ASP A 1047 48.02 14.75 17.68
N ILE A 1048 46.81 14.64 18.23
CA ILE A 1048 45.98 15.82 18.56
C ILE A 1048 46.69 16.70 19.59
N MET A 1049 47.27 16.07 20.61
CA MET A 1049 48.00 16.77 21.69
C MET A 1049 49.39 17.28 21.28
N LYS A 1050 49.89 16.98 20.08
CA LYS A 1050 51.29 17.21 19.69
C LYS A 1050 51.60 18.66 19.33
N VAL A 1051 51.64 19.54 20.33
CA VAL A 1051 52.12 20.92 20.25
C VAL A 1051 53.38 21.07 21.13
N ASN A 1052 54.28 21.97 20.76
CA ASN A 1052 55.51 22.22 21.53
C ASN A 1052 55.19 22.62 22.98
N SER A 1053 55.76 21.90 23.96
CA SER A 1053 55.52 22.09 25.40
C SER A 1053 56.20 23.32 25.99
N ASN A 1054 57.13 23.96 25.28
CA ASN A 1054 57.90 25.10 25.78
C ASN A 1054 57.22 26.47 25.53
N ARG A 1055 55.88 26.52 25.52
CA ARG A 1055 55.10 27.76 25.27
C ARG A 1055 54.76 28.53 26.54
N GLN A 1056 54.60 29.84 26.41
CA GLN A 1056 54.19 30.78 27.45
C GLN A 1056 53.00 31.63 26.94
N PRO A 1057 51.77 31.41 27.45
CA PRO A 1057 51.43 30.49 28.53
C PRO A 1057 51.47 29.01 28.11
N GLN A 1058 51.58 28.13 29.10
CA GLN A 1058 51.57 26.68 28.89
C GLN A 1058 50.27 26.23 28.20
N VAL A 1059 50.39 25.28 27.28
CA VAL A 1059 49.24 24.71 26.56
C VAL A 1059 48.33 23.98 27.54
N THR A 1060 47.04 24.29 27.50
CA THR A 1060 46.03 23.53 28.24
C THR A 1060 45.47 22.45 27.32
N SER A 1061 45.56 21.18 27.72
CA SER A 1061 45.02 20.07 26.93
C SER A 1061 44.21 19.13 27.80
N GLN A 1062 43.09 18.64 27.28
CA GLN A 1062 42.23 17.68 27.96
C GLN A 1062 41.81 16.56 27.02
N GLU A 1063 41.74 15.36 27.55
CA GLU A 1063 41.22 14.18 26.87
C GLU A 1063 39.73 14.00 27.19
N VAL A 1064 38.92 13.60 26.22
CA VAL A 1064 37.47 13.39 26.38
C VAL A 1064 36.99 12.18 25.58
N GLY A 1065 36.00 11.46 26.12
CA GLY A 1065 35.27 10.42 25.39
C GLY A 1065 34.42 11.02 24.29
N CYS A 1066 35.00 11.28 23.11
CA CYS A 1066 34.32 11.92 22.00
C CYS A 1066 34.87 11.45 20.66
N PRO A 1067 34.01 10.95 19.74
CA PRO A 1067 34.37 10.76 18.33
C PRO A 1067 34.73 12.09 17.65
N HIS A 1068 35.59 12.06 16.63
CA HIS A 1068 36.15 13.24 15.97
C HIS A 1068 35.09 14.20 15.43
N ILE A 1069 33.94 13.66 15.02
CA ILE A 1069 32.86 14.40 14.37
C ILE A 1069 32.01 15.17 15.39
N PHE A 1070 31.91 14.69 16.64
CA PHE A 1070 30.90 15.15 17.59
C PHE A 1070 31.42 16.08 18.70
N TYR A 1071 32.58 16.73 18.51
CA TYR A 1071 33.13 17.62 19.55
C TYR A 1071 32.19 18.77 19.95
N PHE A 1072 31.34 19.25 19.06
CA PHE A 1072 30.39 20.34 19.35
C PHE A 1072 29.00 19.84 19.74
N ASP A 1073 28.78 18.53 19.72
CA ASP A 1073 27.49 17.88 19.99
C ASP A 1073 27.51 17.10 21.31
N GLU A 1074 28.63 16.44 21.64
CA GLU A 1074 28.75 15.59 22.83
C GLU A 1074 28.73 16.40 24.13
N PRO A 1075 27.88 16.05 25.12
CA PRO A 1075 27.71 16.83 26.35
C PRO A 1075 29.02 17.12 27.10
N GLN A 1076 29.88 16.12 27.29
CA GLN A 1076 31.15 16.29 28.01
C GLN A 1076 32.12 17.22 27.25
N SER A 1077 32.17 17.08 25.92
CA SER A 1077 33.00 17.91 25.06
C SER A 1077 32.53 19.36 25.07
N LYS A 1078 31.21 19.58 24.91
CA LYS A 1078 30.59 20.92 24.97
C LYS A 1078 30.90 21.62 26.29
N GLU A 1079 30.79 20.93 27.41
CA GLU A 1079 31.02 21.52 28.72
C GLU A 1079 32.47 22.00 28.89
N ILE A 1080 33.45 21.20 28.46
CA ILE A 1080 34.87 21.59 28.46
C ILE A 1080 35.09 22.82 27.55
N LEU A 1081 34.52 22.81 26.34
CA LEU A 1081 34.63 23.93 25.41
C LEU A 1081 33.99 25.21 25.96
N TYR A 1082 32.83 25.12 26.61
CA TYR A 1082 32.19 26.26 27.27
C TYR A 1082 33.06 26.79 28.41
N GLN A 1083 33.60 25.94 29.27
CA GLN A 1083 34.51 26.35 30.35
C GLN A 1083 35.73 27.11 29.79
N TRP A 1084 36.35 26.60 28.73
CA TRP A 1084 37.48 27.28 28.10
C TRP A 1084 37.09 28.57 27.38
N LEU A 1085 35.87 28.68 26.87
CA LEU A 1085 35.36 29.92 26.28
C LEU A 1085 35.04 30.96 27.36
N GLU A 1086 34.66 30.53 28.55
CA GLU A 1086 34.27 31.37 29.67
C GLU A 1086 35.42 32.01 30.46
N VAL A 1087 36.61 31.39 30.47
CA VAL A 1087 37.86 31.88 31.08
C VAL A 1087 38.60 32.80 30.11
#